data_AF-A0A7C4YWV5-F1
#
_entry.id   AF-A0A7C4YWV5-F1
#
_cell.length_a   1.000
_cell.length_b   1.000
_cell.length_c   1.000
_cell.angle_alpha   90.00
_cell.angle_beta   90.00
_cell.angle_gamma   90.00
#
_symmetry.space_group_name_H-M   'P 1'
#
loop_
_entity.id
_entity.type
_entity.pdbx_description
1 polymer ?
#
loop_
_entity_poly.entity_id
_entity_poly.type
_entity_poly.pdbx_seq_one_letter_code
_entity_poly.pdbx_strand_id
1 'polypeptide(L)'
;MERKPATGIRRGLFFQAPACWLESSIDTEAIGTGAFMNHTRYRAPFSTGRVRSRSVQLSVELLESRDAPAVDPFGSAQFNTLMNQLLDSNGVPLASLALQRDNEVYHWTNNTSSVNSTSLFRVASVSKTFCAVAVMTLQQEGLLKLGDSALKALGYSPGQVVAGLEPVDGVTPVGIALPGELFNITIRQLLQMSSGLPLAVPVASATFPDAEPQQVVYLAGSYAALAFAHPPPFTGPASVNEQIKYYLYQVATQFAANPVVYGGKDALAKQAQGQAVLIKPGSFYLYNDTGYAMLGALVEKIAQEQFNQSYIEYLTDKVLTPMGISPPSANPAVNRMVGLGRTLENQAYPTEVAYETYPDETDKPNIFPDPNKNLQSDAPFYPTDQDDQPIKVPMPYGGDFFLESHFGEGGLVATPAGLVRFFDTLGDILDGTADGPLKRKTIRKMVAQPPAPLQVDVGVGWFGMGWQVQPETDAYNRGVAWVKNGSLPGNSALLYRYHDGTTWAATFNIDVLGDSEAYTDFQRRFQAIVDGAIYGPRTVQIVKGSPQATAKGTAFPEPLVVLVLDVFGGVVRGAQVTFTAPTGGPSGSFKGQATALVQTGTNGKAKAPPLKANGESGTFQVHAQATLLFPPTPFFWYSFESVNDAVFQLQVA
;
A
#
# COMPACT_ATOMS: atom_id res chain seq x y z
N MET A 1 40.63 38.64 -18.10
CA MET A 1 41.47 39.69 -17.48
C MET A 1 41.02 39.80 -16.02
N GLU A 2 41.56 38.99 -15.11
CA GLU A 2 42.81 39.26 -14.36
C GLU A 2 42.81 40.62 -13.64
N ARG A 3 42.52 40.65 -12.33
CA ARG A 3 43.51 40.71 -11.21
C ARG A 3 42.94 41.37 -9.95
N LYS A 4 43.12 40.68 -8.82
CA LYS A 4 43.21 41.28 -7.46
C LYS A 4 44.50 42.13 -7.35
N PRO A 5 44.65 42.90 -6.26
CA PRO A 5 45.61 42.42 -5.26
C PRO A 5 45.14 42.59 -3.80
N ALA A 6 45.89 41.90 -2.93
CA ALA A 6 45.71 41.76 -1.49
C ALA A 6 46.90 42.35 -0.73
N THR A 7 46.68 42.68 0.54
CA THR A 7 47.65 42.76 1.66
C THR A 7 46.80 42.65 2.95
N GLY A 8 46.99 41.80 3.96
CA GLY A 8 48.08 40.90 4.34
C GLY A 8 48.55 41.23 5.77
N ILE A 9 48.43 40.29 6.72
CA ILE A 9 49.37 39.94 7.83
C ILE A 9 48.78 38.74 8.61
N ARG A 10 49.64 37.78 8.93
CA ARG A 10 49.43 36.43 9.49
C ARG A 10 49.83 36.32 10.97
N ARG A 11 49.33 35.27 11.65
CA ARG A 11 49.99 34.25 12.53
C ARG A 11 48.97 33.79 13.60
N GLY A 12 48.81 32.57 14.09
CA GLY A 12 49.45 31.24 13.95
C GLY A 12 48.75 30.29 14.96
N LEU A 13 48.78 28.97 14.72
CA LEU A 13 48.05 27.92 15.48
C LEU A 13 48.73 27.48 16.81
N PHE A 14 47.90 26.81 17.64
CA PHE A 14 48.09 25.52 18.37
C PHE A 14 48.25 25.46 19.93
N PHE A 15 47.49 24.50 20.50
CA PHE A 15 47.70 23.60 21.66
C PHE A 15 47.25 23.92 23.12
N GLN A 16 46.35 23.02 23.60
CA GLN A 16 46.30 22.24 24.87
C GLN A 16 45.73 22.79 26.22
N ALA A 17 44.77 22.01 26.77
CA ALA A 17 44.31 21.91 28.18
C ALA A 17 45.35 21.15 29.06
N PRO A 18 45.19 20.99 30.41
CA PRO A 18 44.24 20.04 31.08
C PRO A 18 43.66 20.58 32.45
N ALA A 19 42.52 20.19 33.03
CA ALA A 19 41.94 18.93 33.60
C ALA A 19 41.94 18.87 35.17
N CYS A 20 41.04 18.01 35.70
CA CYS A 20 40.90 17.39 37.06
C CYS A 20 39.77 17.96 37.96
N TRP A 21 38.64 17.26 38.24
CA TRP A 21 38.38 16.08 39.13
C TRP A 21 38.74 16.35 40.62
N LEU A 22 37.99 15.95 41.67
CA LEU A 22 37.27 14.70 41.96
C LEU A 22 36.40 14.83 43.24
N GLU A 23 35.48 13.88 43.43
CA GLU A 23 34.57 13.63 44.57
C GLU A 23 35.24 13.31 45.93
N SER A 24 34.45 13.34 47.02
CA SER A 24 34.08 12.16 47.85
C SER A 24 34.05 12.35 49.39
N SER A 25 33.18 11.51 49.98
CA SER A 25 33.25 10.83 51.30
C SER A 25 32.91 11.53 52.62
N ILE A 26 31.84 10.99 53.22
CA ILE A 26 31.60 10.64 54.63
C ILE A 26 32.87 10.55 55.50
N ASP A 27 32.87 11.16 56.70
CA ASP A 27 33.10 10.44 57.96
C ASP A 27 32.77 11.24 59.22
N THR A 28 32.55 10.46 60.28
CA THR A 28 31.99 10.73 61.60
C THR A 28 32.92 11.42 62.61
N GLU A 29 32.27 11.82 63.73
CA GLU A 29 32.78 11.90 65.11
C GLU A 29 33.28 13.22 65.74
N ALA A 30 32.53 13.60 66.78
CA ALA A 30 32.97 13.82 68.16
C ALA A 30 33.21 15.26 68.72
N ILE A 31 32.26 15.62 69.61
CA ILE A 31 32.41 16.05 71.03
C ILE A 31 33.15 17.37 71.35
N GLY A 32 32.45 18.24 72.10
CA GLY A 32 33.05 19.26 72.98
C GLY A 32 32.16 20.48 73.22
N THR A 33 31.16 20.41 74.10
CA THR A 33 31.14 20.96 75.49
C THR A 33 31.00 22.49 75.65
N GLY A 34 30.01 22.91 76.47
CA GLY A 34 29.99 24.18 77.23
C GLY A 34 29.01 25.25 76.69
N ALA A 35 27.74 25.33 77.08
CA ALA A 35 27.11 25.67 78.37
C ALA A 35 26.79 27.17 78.59
N PHE A 36 25.54 27.39 79.04
CA PHE A 36 24.94 28.54 79.76
C PHE A 36 24.20 29.70 79.03
N MET A 37 22.85 29.58 79.11
CA MET A 37 21.82 30.56 79.54
C MET A 37 21.94 32.06 79.16
N ASN A 38 20.89 32.64 78.53
CA ASN A 38 19.77 33.23 79.29
C ASN A 38 18.56 33.67 78.43
N HIS A 39 17.42 33.75 79.12
CA HIS A 39 16.03 33.96 78.69
C HIS A 39 15.69 35.17 77.80
N THR A 40 14.72 35.02 76.88
CA THR A 40 13.42 35.75 76.98
C THR A 40 12.29 35.03 76.25
N ARG A 41 11.10 35.07 76.86
CA ARG A 41 9.89 34.31 76.52
C ARG A 41 9.12 34.96 75.35
N TYR A 42 8.66 34.14 74.41
CA TYR A 42 7.42 34.40 73.67
C TYR A 42 6.56 33.13 73.72
N ARG A 43 5.36 33.25 74.31
CA ARG A 43 4.38 32.17 74.46
C ARG A 43 3.15 32.57 73.65
N ALA A 44 2.83 31.81 72.61
CA ALA A 44 1.52 31.77 71.97
C ALA A 44 1.23 30.30 71.59
N PRO A 45 -0.04 29.87 71.57
CA PRO A 45 -0.45 28.61 72.17
C PRO A 45 -0.31 27.40 71.25
N PHE A 46 -0.01 26.26 71.86
CA PHE A 46 -0.28 24.94 71.32
C PHE A 46 -1.80 24.79 71.10
N SER A 47 -2.24 24.71 69.85
CA SER A 47 -3.38 23.87 69.48
C SER A 47 -2.83 22.54 68.98
N THR A 48 -2.97 21.50 69.79
CA THR A 48 -2.74 20.11 69.42
C THR A 48 -3.82 19.66 68.44
N GLY A 49 -3.68 20.05 67.18
CA GLY A 49 -4.32 19.40 66.04
C GLY A 49 -3.27 18.53 65.36
N ARG A 50 -3.11 17.29 65.82
CA ARG A 50 -2.27 16.29 65.15
C ARG A 50 -2.98 15.91 63.85
N VAL A 51 -2.87 16.73 62.82
CA VAL A 51 -3.18 16.32 61.45
C VAL A 51 -2.12 15.29 61.11
N ARG A 52 -2.44 14.01 61.34
CA ARG A 52 -1.76 12.92 60.65
C ARG A 52 -2.15 13.08 59.18
N SER A 53 -1.45 13.93 58.45
CA SER A 53 -1.41 13.84 56.99
C SER A 53 -0.67 12.54 56.69
N ARG A 54 -1.41 11.42 56.72
CA ARG A 54 -0.97 10.24 55.99
C ARG A 54 -0.96 10.68 54.54
N SER A 55 0.23 10.90 54.01
CA SER A 55 0.48 11.16 52.60
C SER A 55 -0.24 10.06 51.82
N VAL A 56 -1.34 10.42 51.16
CA VAL A 56 -2.04 9.52 50.24
C VAL A 56 -1.20 9.49 48.99
N GLN A 57 -0.43 8.41 48.80
CA GLN A 57 0.18 8.11 47.51
C GLN A 57 -0.84 7.26 46.74
N LEU A 58 -1.49 7.88 45.75
CA LEU A 58 -2.18 7.16 44.68
C LEU A 58 -1.08 6.65 43.73
N SER A 59 -0.97 5.35 43.54
CA SER A 59 -0.16 4.75 42.47
C SER A 59 -1.09 4.28 41.36
N VAL A 60 -0.71 4.46 40.11
CA VAL A 60 -1.38 3.84 38.97
C VAL A 60 -0.48 2.68 38.55
N GLU A 61 -0.94 1.45 38.71
CA GLU A 61 -0.31 0.30 38.06
C GLU A 61 -0.85 0.21 36.64
N LEU A 62 0.06 0.45 35.69
CA LEU A 62 -0.16 0.26 34.27
C LEU A 62 -0.09 -1.23 33.98
N LEU A 63 -1.05 -1.73 33.21
CA LEU A 63 -0.93 -3.03 32.57
C LEU A 63 0.28 -2.96 31.62
N GLU A 64 1.37 -3.55 32.11
CA GLU A 64 2.71 -3.66 31.55
C GLU A 64 3.36 -2.33 31.16
N SER A 65 4.18 -1.79 32.06
CA SER A 65 5.50 -1.33 31.60
C SER A 65 6.22 -2.57 31.06
N ARG A 66 6.05 -2.88 29.77
CA ARG A 66 7.19 -3.44 29.07
C ARG A 66 8.14 -2.27 28.95
N ASP A 67 9.31 -2.34 29.56
CA ASP A 67 10.45 -1.74 28.91
C ASP A 67 10.36 -2.21 27.46
N ALA A 68 10.11 -1.30 26.52
CA ALA A 68 10.20 -1.62 25.11
C ALA A 68 11.67 -1.42 24.74
N PRO A 69 12.52 -2.47 24.68
CA PRO A 69 13.51 -2.46 23.60
C PRO A 69 12.71 -2.34 22.30
N ALA A 70 13.30 -1.83 21.22
CA ALA A 70 12.65 -1.78 19.91
C ALA A 70 12.00 -3.14 19.59
N VAL A 71 10.69 -3.28 19.82
CA VAL A 71 9.97 -4.54 19.63
C VAL A 71 9.43 -4.46 18.22
N ASP A 72 9.88 -5.37 17.38
CA ASP A 72 9.25 -5.67 16.09
C ASP A 72 7.72 -5.57 16.23
N PRO A 73 7.03 -4.66 15.50
CA PRO A 73 5.59 -4.47 15.61
C PRO A 73 4.80 -5.76 15.35
N PHE A 74 5.38 -6.70 14.59
CA PHE A 74 4.80 -7.98 14.25
C PHE A 74 5.16 -9.10 15.24
N GLY A 75 6.04 -8.84 16.21
CA GLY A 75 6.52 -9.82 17.18
C GLY A 75 5.52 -10.17 18.30
N SER A 76 4.37 -9.48 18.38
CA SER A 76 3.40 -9.73 19.46
C SER A 76 2.53 -10.98 19.20
N ALA A 77 2.26 -11.76 20.25
CA ALA A 77 1.38 -12.93 20.15
C ALA A 77 -0.04 -12.55 19.67
N GLN A 78 -0.55 -11.39 20.12
CA GLN A 78 -1.86 -10.89 19.70
C GLN A 78 -1.91 -10.59 18.19
N PHE A 79 -0.88 -9.93 17.64
CA PHE A 79 -0.80 -9.68 16.20
C PHE A 79 -0.82 -11.00 15.43
N ASN A 80 0.03 -11.96 15.81
CA ASN A 80 0.09 -13.28 15.17
C ASN A 80 -1.26 -14.01 15.23
N THR A 81 -1.94 -13.99 16.38
CA THR A 81 -3.27 -14.62 16.52
C THR A 81 -4.30 -13.96 15.59
N LEU A 82 -4.42 -12.64 15.61
CA LEU A 82 -5.40 -11.92 14.79
C LEU A 82 -5.12 -12.08 13.30
N MET A 83 -3.84 -11.99 12.91
CA MET A 83 -3.43 -12.11 11.52
C MET A 83 -3.67 -13.52 10.99
N ASN A 84 -3.23 -14.56 11.70
CA ASN A 84 -3.46 -15.94 11.28
C ASN A 84 -4.96 -16.28 11.25
N GLN A 85 -5.75 -15.81 12.22
CA GLN A 85 -7.21 -15.97 12.18
C GLN A 85 -7.84 -15.35 10.93
N LEU A 86 -7.40 -14.15 10.53
CA LEU A 86 -7.89 -13.51 9.32
C LEU A 86 -7.51 -14.33 8.08
N LEU A 87 -6.25 -14.74 7.97
CA LEU A 87 -5.75 -15.54 6.84
C LEU A 87 -6.47 -16.90 6.75
N ASP A 88 -6.58 -17.63 7.85
CA ASP A 88 -7.26 -18.93 7.91
C ASP A 88 -8.74 -18.82 7.51
N SER A 89 -9.44 -17.78 8.00
CA SER A 89 -10.86 -17.55 7.67
C SER A 89 -11.11 -17.20 6.21
N ASN A 90 -10.08 -16.76 5.48
CA ASN A 90 -10.14 -16.43 4.05
C ASN A 90 -9.37 -17.45 3.20
N GLY A 91 -8.93 -18.57 3.79
CA GLY A 91 -8.22 -19.62 3.08
C GLY A 91 -6.88 -19.19 2.48
N VAL A 92 -6.19 -18.21 3.06
CA VAL A 92 -4.90 -17.70 2.55
C VAL A 92 -3.74 -18.59 2.99
N PRO A 93 -3.11 -19.35 2.07
CA PRO A 93 -2.10 -20.32 2.45
C PRO A 93 -0.78 -19.67 2.83
N LEU A 94 -0.30 -18.73 2.00
CA LEU A 94 0.97 -18.05 2.19
C LEU A 94 0.79 -16.54 2.14
N ALA A 95 1.32 -15.87 3.16
CA ALA A 95 1.37 -14.42 3.27
C ALA A 95 2.77 -13.96 3.70
N SER A 96 3.23 -12.85 3.13
CA SER A 96 4.46 -12.17 3.53
C SER A 96 4.20 -10.68 3.67
N LEU A 97 4.76 -10.06 4.71
CA LEU A 97 4.58 -8.66 5.07
C LEU A 97 5.95 -8.03 5.35
N ALA A 98 6.16 -6.81 4.86
CA ALA A 98 7.27 -5.97 5.25
C ALA A 98 6.77 -4.58 5.67
N LEU A 99 7.51 -3.97 6.60
CA LEU A 99 7.28 -2.61 7.08
C LEU A 99 8.61 -1.89 7.17
N GLN A 100 8.66 -0.65 6.69
CA GLN A 100 9.76 0.27 6.89
C GLN A 100 9.30 1.46 7.71
N ARG A 101 10.06 1.75 8.78
CA ARG A 101 9.91 2.93 9.62
C ARG A 101 11.21 3.21 10.35
N ASP A 102 11.57 4.48 10.49
CA ASP A 102 12.77 4.93 11.21
C ASP A 102 14.09 4.25 10.73
N ASN A 103 14.20 4.01 9.42
CA ASN A 103 15.30 3.27 8.75
C ASN A 103 15.43 1.77 9.09
N GLU A 104 14.48 1.22 9.85
CA GLU A 104 14.41 -0.20 10.14
C GLU A 104 13.39 -0.88 9.22
N VAL A 105 13.69 -2.13 8.83
CA VAL A 105 12.78 -2.98 8.06
C VAL A 105 12.38 -4.20 8.87
N TYR A 106 11.09 -4.34 9.11
CA TYR A 106 10.48 -5.45 9.83
C TYR A 106 9.82 -6.40 8.84
N HIS A 107 9.85 -7.71 9.15
CA HIS A 107 9.32 -8.76 8.28
C HIS A 107 8.43 -9.71 9.07
N TRP A 108 7.39 -10.21 8.41
CA TRP A 108 6.50 -11.22 8.97
C TRP A 108 6.01 -12.18 7.90
N THR A 109 5.88 -13.46 8.23
CA THR A 109 5.26 -14.48 7.37
C THR A 109 4.35 -15.38 8.21
N ASN A 110 3.25 -15.87 7.62
CA ASN A 110 2.33 -16.80 8.30
C ASN A 110 2.86 -18.24 8.35
N ASN A 111 3.80 -18.59 7.46
CA ASN A 111 4.40 -19.92 7.36
C ASN A 111 5.91 -19.82 7.05
N THR A 112 6.72 -19.83 8.10
CA THR A 112 8.19 -19.66 8.01
C THR A 112 8.92 -20.86 7.39
N SER A 113 8.26 -22.01 7.24
CA SER A 113 8.87 -23.18 6.58
C SER A 113 8.81 -23.12 5.06
N SER A 114 7.85 -22.37 4.50
CA SER A 114 7.62 -22.28 3.05
C SER A 114 7.93 -20.88 2.49
N VAL A 115 7.87 -19.84 3.32
CA VAL A 115 8.07 -18.45 2.90
C VAL A 115 9.00 -17.73 3.86
N ASN A 116 9.88 -16.89 3.30
CA ASN A 116 10.77 -16.01 4.05
C ASN A 116 10.77 -14.59 3.45
N SER A 117 11.56 -13.68 4.05
CA SER A 117 11.62 -12.26 3.64
C SER A 117 12.14 -12.02 2.21
N THR A 118 12.75 -13.03 1.58
CA THR A 118 13.27 -12.97 0.20
C THR A 118 12.38 -13.70 -0.82
N SER A 119 11.28 -14.30 -0.36
CA SER A 119 10.32 -14.97 -1.24
C SER A 119 9.65 -13.96 -2.17
N LEU A 120 9.61 -14.28 -3.46
CA LEU A 120 8.97 -13.48 -4.50
C LEU A 120 7.51 -13.88 -4.65
N PHE A 121 6.65 -12.89 -4.86
CA PHE A 121 5.24 -13.05 -5.16
C PHE A 121 4.90 -12.22 -6.40
N ARG A 122 4.00 -12.69 -7.24
CA ARG A 122 3.30 -11.86 -8.23
C ARG A 122 2.58 -10.75 -7.47
N VAL A 123 2.67 -9.53 -8.00
CA VAL A 123 2.12 -8.34 -7.32
C VAL A 123 0.98 -7.68 -8.09
N ALA A 124 0.55 -8.32 -9.18
CA ALA A 124 -0.56 -7.87 -9.99
C ALA A 124 -0.49 -6.35 -10.25
N SER A 125 -1.61 -5.66 -10.11
CA SER A 125 -1.74 -4.24 -10.43
C SER A 125 -0.86 -3.28 -9.62
N VAL A 126 -0.11 -3.74 -8.61
CA VAL A 126 0.99 -2.95 -8.04
C VAL A 126 2.07 -2.64 -9.11
N SER A 127 2.22 -3.48 -10.13
CA SER A 127 3.10 -3.25 -11.30
C SER A 127 2.88 -1.89 -11.98
N LYS A 128 1.65 -1.37 -11.98
CA LYS A 128 1.31 -0.05 -12.55
C LYS A 128 2.10 1.09 -11.90
N THR A 129 2.47 0.95 -10.62
CA THR A 129 3.27 1.97 -9.91
C THR A 129 4.68 2.08 -10.48
N PHE A 130 5.30 0.94 -10.78
CA PHE A 130 6.62 0.85 -11.41
C PHE A 130 6.60 1.39 -12.84
N CYS A 131 5.59 1.01 -13.62
CA CYS A 131 5.39 1.53 -14.98
C CYS A 131 5.21 3.06 -14.97
N ALA A 132 4.42 3.60 -14.03
CA ALA A 132 4.24 5.04 -13.89
C ALA A 132 5.57 5.77 -13.60
N VAL A 133 6.41 5.24 -12.71
CA VAL A 133 7.73 5.83 -12.43
C VAL A 133 8.66 5.74 -13.64
N ALA A 134 8.63 4.65 -14.41
CA ALA A 134 9.39 4.52 -15.65
C ALA A 134 8.97 5.59 -16.69
N VAL A 135 7.66 5.78 -16.91
CA VAL A 135 7.12 6.85 -17.78
C VAL A 135 7.54 8.23 -17.29
N MET A 136 7.47 8.47 -15.98
CA MET A 136 7.83 9.76 -15.39
C MET A 136 9.34 10.03 -15.41
N THR A 137 10.16 8.98 -15.48
CA THR A 137 11.61 9.09 -15.71
C THR A 137 11.88 9.59 -17.12
N LEU A 138 11.25 8.99 -18.14
CA LEU A 138 11.32 9.47 -19.53
C LEU A 138 10.80 10.91 -19.67
N GLN A 139 9.69 11.24 -18.97
CA GLN A 139 9.15 12.60 -18.93
C GLN A 139 10.16 13.59 -18.38
N GLN A 140 10.82 13.24 -17.27
CA GLN A 140 11.81 14.07 -16.60
C GLN A 140 13.04 14.32 -17.48
N GLU A 141 13.46 13.31 -18.26
CA GLU A 141 14.55 13.39 -19.23
C GLU A 141 14.18 14.16 -20.50
N GLY A 142 12.90 14.52 -20.66
CA GLY A 142 12.41 15.25 -21.83
C GLY A 142 12.16 14.39 -23.05
N LEU A 143 12.17 13.06 -22.90
CA LEU A 143 11.93 12.09 -23.97
C LEU A 143 10.45 11.92 -24.31
N LEU A 144 9.54 12.37 -23.43
CA LEU A 144 8.11 12.45 -23.70
C LEU A 144 7.45 13.64 -23.00
N LYS A 145 6.26 14.03 -23.44
CA LYS A 145 5.43 15.04 -22.76
C LYS A 145 4.08 14.45 -22.40
N LEU A 146 3.63 14.74 -21.17
CA LEU A 146 2.36 14.21 -20.64
C LEU A 146 1.12 14.63 -21.43
N GLY A 147 1.18 15.76 -22.15
CA GLY A 147 0.08 16.24 -22.99
C GLY A 147 0.08 15.68 -24.41
N ASP A 148 1.10 14.92 -24.80
CA ASP A 148 1.15 14.33 -26.14
C ASP A 148 0.15 13.18 -26.25
N SER A 149 -0.37 12.99 -27.46
CA SER A 149 -1.20 11.84 -27.81
C SER A 149 -0.43 10.54 -27.59
N ALA A 150 -1.01 9.61 -26.82
CA ALA A 150 -0.36 8.34 -26.50
C ALA A 150 -0.13 7.49 -27.76
N LEU A 151 -1.12 7.39 -28.65
CA LEU A 151 -0.98 6.62 -29.89
C LEU A 151 0.03 7.24 -30.87
N LYS A 152 0.09 8.57 -30.98
CA LYS A 152 1.13 9.20 -31.80
C LYS A 152 2.53 8.93 -31.24
N ALA A 153 2.69 8.98 -29.92
CA ALA A 153 3.95 8.68 -29.26
C ALA A 153 4.39 7.22 -29.48
N LEU A 154 3.43 6.30 -29.58
CA LEU A 154 3.66 4.90 -29.97
C LEU A 154 3.96 4.71 -31.47
N GLY A 155 3.87 5.76 -32.30
CA GLY A 155 4.17 5.71 -33.73
C GLY A 155 2.98 5.39 -34.63
N TYR A 156 1.74 5.45 -34.11
CA TYR A 156 0.53 5.23 -34.91
C TYR A 156 -0.02 6.54 -35.47
N SER A 157 -0.81 6.43 -36.55
CA SER A 157 -1.50 7.55 -37.20
C SER A 157 -3.02 7.32 -37.31
N PRO A 158 -3.86 8.37 -37.24
CA PRO A 158 -5.30 8.23 -37.49
C PRO A 158 -5.59 7.55 -38.83
N GLY A 159 -6.50 6.57 -38.82
CA GLY A 159 -6.84 5.79 -40.02
C GLY A 159 -5.80 4.76 -40.44
N GLN A 160 -4.66 4.65 -39.74
CA GLN A 160 -3.73 3.54 -39.96
C GLN A 160 -4.44 2.21 -39.69
N VAL A 161 -4.30 1.28 -40.63
CA VAL A 161 -4.83 -0.08 -40.48
C VAL A 161 -3.89 -0.86 -39.59
N VAL A 162 -4.39 -1.33 -38.45
CA VAL A 162 -3.70 -2.32 -37.61
C VAL A 162 -4.18 -3.71 -38.01
N ALA A 163 -3.24 -4.61 -38.26
CA ALA A 163 -3.54 -5.99 -38.59
C ALA A 163 -3.86 -6.79 -37.32
N GLY A 164 -4.86 -7.65 -37.42
CA GLY A 164 -5.21 -8.69 -36.46
C GLY A 164 -5.39 -10.03 -37.19
N LEU A 165 -5.86 -11.03 -36.46
CA LEU A 165 -6.28 -12.32 -36.99
C LEU A 165 -7.78 -12.47 -36.77
N GLU A 166 -8.46 -13.08 -37.74
CA GLU A 166 -9.90 -13.29 -37.68
C GLU A 166 -10.22 -14.11 -36.44
N PRO A 167 -11.06 -13.61 -35.52
CA PRO A 167 -11.40 -14.32 -34.31
C PRO A 167 -11.80 -15.79 -34.57
N VAL A 168 -12.63 -16.05 -35.58
CA VAL A 168 -13.22 -17.40 -35.76
C VAL A 168 -12.21 -18.47 -36.18
N ASP A 169 -11.27 -18.18 -37.08
CA ASP A 169 -10.31 -19.18 -37.59
C ASP A 169 -8.88 -18.95 -37.09
N GLY A 170 -8.59 -17.75 -36.60
CA GLY A 170 -7.30 -17.39 -36.04
C GLY A 170 -6.12 -17.37 -37.03
N VAL A 171 -6.36 -17.59 -38.32
CA VAL A 171 -5.31 -17.66 -39.34
C VAL A 171 -5.52 -16.64 -40.45
N THR A 172 -6.75 -16.17 -40.66
CA THR A 172 -7.08 -15.18 -41.67
C THR A 172 -6.66 -13.78 -41.20
N PRO A 173 -5.77 -13.07 -41.92
CA PRO A 173 -5.42 -11.70 -41.58
C PRO A 173 -6.62 -10.77 -41.75
N VAL A 174 -6.93 -10.00 -40.71
CA VAL A 174 -7.95 -8.95 -40.70
C VAL A 174 -7.31 -7.61 -40.39
N GLY A 175 -7.97 -6.51 -40.74
CA GLY A 175 -7.43 -5.18 -40.53
C GLY A 175 -8.52 -4.20 -40.15
N ILE A 176 -8.23 -3.35 -39.18
CA ILE A 176 -9.13 -2.27 -38.77
C ILE A 176 -8.41 -0.93 -38.74
N ALA A 177 -9.05 0.10 -39.29
CA ALA A 177 -8.53 1.46 -39.25
C ALA A 177 -8.69 2.03 -37.83
N LEU A 178 -7.60 2.56 -37.26
CA LEU A 178 -7.64 3.18 -35.94
C LEU A 178 -8.54 4.43 -35.95
N PRO A 179 -9.59 4.49 -35.10
CA PRO A 179 -10.44 5.67 -34.98
C PRO A 179 -9.65 6.92 -34.60
N GLY A 180 -10.01 8.07 -35.16
CA GLY A 180 -9.32 9.35 -34.90
C GLY A 180 -9.46 9.79 -33.44
N GLU A 181 -10.54 9.41 -32.78
CA GLU A 181 -10.89 9.73 -31.40
C GLU A 181 -9.88 9.16 -30.40
N LEU A 182 -9.31 7.98 -30.68
CA LEU A 182 -8.30 7.36 -29.83
C LEU A 182 -7.03 8.23 -29.72
N PHE A 183 -6.77 9.07 -30.73
CA PHE A 183 -5.62 9.98 -30.73
C PHE A 183 -5.82 11.22 -29.84
N ASN A 184 -7.02 11.44 -29.30
CA ASN A 184 -7.27 12.49 -28.31
C ASN A 184 -6.83 12.08 -26.89
N ILE A 185 -6.51 10.80 -26.67
CA ILE A 185 -6.03 10.29 -25.39
C ILE A 185 -4.56 10.68 -25.20
N THR A 186 -4.29 11.36 -24.10
CA THR A 186 -2.94 11.82 -23.72
C THR A 186 -2.24 10.82 -22.79
N ILE A 187 -0.92 10.86 -22.76
CA ILE A 187 -0.09 10.07 -21.83
C ILE A 187 -0.51 10.32 -20.37
N ARG A 188 -0.85 11.56 -20.01
CA ARG A 188 -1.39 11.92 -18.69
C ARG A 188 -2.66 11.14 -18.35
N GLN A 189 -3.60 11.06 -19.28
CA GLN A 189 -4.89 10.42 -19.03
C GLN A 189 -4.75 8.91 -18.85
N LEU A 190 -3.79 8.27 -19.52
CA LEU A 190 -3.42 6.88 -19.25
C LEU A 190 -2.90 6.72 -17.81
N LEU A 191 -1.94 7.55 -17.39
CA LEU A 191 -1.35 7.51 -16.03
C LEU A 191 -2.37 7.76 -14.91
N GLN A 192 -3.45 8.48 -15.21
CA GLN A 192 -4.44 8.92 -14.24
C GLN A 192 -5.74 8.10 -14.30
N MET A 193 -5.77 6.97 -15.01
CA MET A 193 -6.99 6.15 -15.14
C MET A 193 -8.20 6.98 -15.62
N SER A 194 -7.99 7.86 -16.60
CA SER A 194 -9.02 8.79 -17.10
C SER A 194 -9.09 8.84 -18.62
N SER A 195 -8.52 7.85 -19.29
CA SER A 195 -8.51 7.72 -20.75
C SER A 195 -9.88 7.38 -21.32
N GLY A 196 -10.73 6.73 -20.51
CA GLY A 196 -11.97 6.10 -20.94
C GLY A 196 -11.78 4.70 -21.54
N LEU A 197 -10.54 4.25 -21.79
CA LEU A 197 -10.30 2.93 -22.39
C LEU A 197 -10.94 1.80 -21.56
N PRO A 198 -11.34 0.69 -22.21
CA PRO A 198 -11.91 -0.45 -21.50
C PRO A 198 -10.94 -1.02 -20.47
N LEU A 199 -11.50 -1.65 -19.43
CA LEU A 199 -10.77 -2.27 -18.32
C LEU A 199 -9.56 -3.06 -18.84
N ALA A 200 -9.82 -4.14 -19.56
CA ALA A 200 -8.79 -4.95 -20.19
C ALA A 200 -9.29 -5.38 -21.56
N VAL A 201 -8.36 -5.83 -22.40
CA VAL A 201 -8.72 -6.59 -23.59
C VAL A 201 -8.91 -8.04 -23.14
N PRO A 202 -10.11 -8.63 -23.32
CA PRO A 202 -10.40 -9.96 -22.81
C PRO A 202 -9.38 -10.99 -23.31
N VAL A 203 -8.94 -11.88 -22.41
CA VAL A 203 -8.39 -13.19 -22.80
C VAL A 203 -9.57 -14.01 -23.30
N ALA A 204 -10.07 -13.72 -24.51
CA ALA A 204 -11.19 -14.47 -25.05
C ALA A 204 -10.68 -15.82 -25.59
N SER A 205 -10.77 -16.87 -24.78
CA SER A 205 -11.34 -18.11 -25.28
C SER A 205 -12.85 -17.86 -25.39
N ALA A 206 -13.34 -17.53 -26.59
CA ALA A 206 -14.78 -17.40 -26.77
C ALA A 206 -15.34 -18.82 -26.92
N THR A 207 -15.90 -19.37 -25.84
CA THR A 207 -16.89 -20.43 -25.99
C THR A 207 -18.16 -19.79 -26.55
N PHE A 208 -18.48 -20.07 -27.81
CA PHE A 208 -19.78 -19.70 -28.37
C PHE A 208 -20.84 -20.59 -27.71
N PRO A 209 -21.81 -20.05 -26.94
CA PRO A 209 -22.80 -20.85 -26.23
C PRO A 209 -23.76 -21.62 -27.16
N ASP A 210 -23.84 -21.23 -28.43
CA ASP A 210 -24.79 -21.77 -29.41
C ASP A 210 -24.18 -22.80 -30.40
N ALA A 211 -22.90 -23.16 -30.24
CA ALA A 211 -22.27 -24.22 -31.04
C ALA A 211 -22.41 -25.57 -30.32
N GLU A 212 -22.95 -26.59 -31.01
CA GLU A 212 -22.98 -27.99 -30.52
C GLU A 212 -22.16 -28.89 -31.46
N PRO A 213 -21.11 -29.57 -30.96
CA PRO A 213 -20.60 -29.49 -29.58
C PRO A 213 -20.04 -28.10 -29.26
N GLN A 214 -20.04 -27.72 -27.98
CA GLN A 214 -19.40 -26.49 -27.48
C GLN A 214 -17.93 -26.47 -27.91
N GLN A 215 -17.65 -25.86 -29.06
CA GLN A 215 -16.29 -25.69 -29.53
C GLN A 215 -15.70 -24.50 -28.79
N VAL A 216 -14.65 -24.76 -28.00
CA VAL A 216 -13.82 -23.66 -27.53
C VAL A 216 -13.06 -23.14 -28.73
N VAL A 217 -13.48 -21.99 -29.27
CA VAL A 217 -12.75 -21.30 -30.32
C VAL A 217 -11.72 -20.42 -29.62
N TYR A 218 -10.52 -20.94 -29.44
CA TYR A 218 -9.37 -20.09 -29.13
C TYR A 218 -9.04 -19.33 -30.40
N LEU A 219 -9.55 -18.11 -30.43
CA LEU A 219 -9.31 -17.17 -31.51
C LEU A 219 -7.78 -17.07 -31.66
N ALA A 220 -7.18 -17.45 -32.80
CA ALA A 220 -5.81 -16.96 -33.00
C ALA A 220 -5.88 -15.45 -33.22
N GLY A 221 -4.96 -14.76 -32.53
CA GLY A 221 -5.14 -13.39 -32.06
C GLY A 221 -5.30 -13.28 -30.54
N SER A 222 -5.91 -14.25 -29.84
CA SER A 222 -6.01 -14.25 -28.35
C SER A 222 -4.63 -14.21 -27.67
N TYR A 223 -4.58 -14.05 -26.34
CA TYR A 223 -3.31 -14.17 -25.62
C TYR A 223 -2.60 -15.51 -25.85
N ALA A 224 -3.30 -16.57 -26.24
CA ALA A 224 -2.69 -17.80 -26.73
C ALA A 224 -1.83 -17.57 -27.99
N ALA A 225 -2.26 -16.70 -28.91
CA ALA A 225 -1.48 -16.32 -30.09
C ALA A 225 -0.42 -15.26 -29.79
N LEU A 226 -0.68 -14.34 -28.85
CA LEU A 226 0.36 -13.44 -28.34
C LEU A 226 1.41 -14.19 -27.54
N ALA A 227 1.10 -15.28 -26.86
CA ALA A 227 2.12 -16.05 -26.18
C ALA A 227 3.10 -16.70 -27.18
N PHE A 228 2.80 -16.73 -28.50
CA PHE A 228 3.63 -17.38 -29.51
C PHE A 228 3.52 -16.73 -30.90
N ALA A 229 3.98 -15.48 -31.05
CA ALA A 229 3.81 -14.63 -32.24
C ALA A 229 4.48 -15.11 -33.55
N HIS A 230 4.91 -16.38 -33.64
CA HIS A 230 5.63 -16.93 -34.78
C HIS A 230 5.08 -18.28 -35.21
N PRO A 231 5.07 -18.58 -36.53
CA PRO A 231 4.71 -19.92 -37.01
C PRO A 231 5.68 -20.96 -36.43
N PRO A 232 5.20 -22.19 -36.19
CA PRO A 232 5.99 -23.25 -35.56
C PRO A 232 7.34 -23.50 -36.25
N PRO A 233 8.40 -23.85 -35.48
CA PRO A 233 8.39 -24.06 -34.03
C PRO A 233 8.29 -22.73 -33.28
N PHE A 234 7.45 -22.69 -32.23
CA PHE A 234 7.22 -21.49 -31.44
C PHE A 234 8.54 -20.99 -30.82
N THR A 235 8.98 -19.78 -31.19
CA THR A 235 10.30 -19.26 -30.79
C THR A 235 10.28 -18.37 -29.54
N GLY A 236 9.11 -18.02 -29.00
CA GLY A 236 8.98 -17.25 -27.76
C GLY A 236 7.68 -16.44 -27.65
N PRO A 237 7.46 -15.76 -26.49
CA PRO A 237 6.34 -14.85 -26.26
C PRO A 237 6.34 -13.67 -27.25
N ALA A 238 5.15 -13.13 -27.55
CA ALA A 238 4.99 -11.92 -28.34
C ALA A 238 5.83 -10.80 -27.75
N SER A 239 6.52 -10.10 -28.63
CA SER A 239 7.10 -8.82 -28.31
C SER A 239 6.01 -7.86 -27.81
N VAL A 240 6.42 -6.88 -27.01
CA VAL A 240 5.55 -5.79 -26.56
C VAL A 240 4.81 -5.10 -27.72
N ASN A 241 5.46 -4.97 -28.87
CA ASN A 241 4.85 -4.39 -30.08
C ASN A 241 3.73 -5.26 -30.66
N GLU A 242 3.86 -6.58 -30.64
CA GLU A 242 2.81 -7.50 -31.09
C GLU A 242 1.63 -7.50 -30.12
N GLN A 243 1.90 -7.48 -28.81
CA GLN A 243 0.87 -7.35 -27.79
C GLN A 243 0.06 -6.06 -27.99
N ILE A 244 0.72 -4.91 -28.19
CA ILE A 244 0.00 -3.64 -28.42
C ILE A 244 -0.80 -3.63 -29.72
N LYS A 245 -0.29 -4.22 -30.81
CA LYS A 245 -1.10 -4.33 -32.05
C LYS A 245 -2.42 -5.05 -31.78
N TYR A 246 -2.38 -6.13 -31.00
CA TYR A 246 -3.60 -6.84 -30.61
C TYR A 246 -4.52 -5.99 -29.72
N TYR A 247 -3.97 -5.35 -28.69
CA TYR A 247 -4.75 -4.44 -27.84
C TYR A 247 -5.47 -3.37 -28.66
N LEU A 248 -4.77 -2.74 -29.60
CA LEU A 248 -5.33 -1.70 -30.46
C LEU A 248 -6.35 -2.24 -31.45
N TYR A 249 -6.11 -3.42 -32.03
CA TYR A 249 -7.08 -4.10 -32.88
C TYR A 249 -8.39 -4.34 -32.13
N GLN A 250 -8.31 -4.86 -30.90
CA GLN A 250 -9.49 -5.15 -30.08
C GLN A 250 -10.25 -3.88 -29.67
N VAL A 251 -9.53 -2.86 -29.20
CA VAL A 251 -10.13 -1.55 -28.86
C VAL A 251 -10.80 -0.93 -30.09
N ALA A 252 -10.15 -0.94 -31.25
CA ALA A 252 -10.73 -0.40 -32.48
C ALA A 252 -11.94 -1.21 -32.97
N THR A 253 -11.91 -2.54 -32.83
CA THR A 253 -13.01 -3.42 -33.24
C THR A 253 -14.23 -3.20 -32.35
N GLN A 254 -14.03 -3.11 -31.03
CA GLN A 254 -15.08 -2.74 -30.09
C GLN A 254 -15.65 -1.37 -30.44
N PHE A 255 -14.79 -0.37 -30.71
CA PHE A 255 -15.21 0.96 -31.09
C PHE A 255 -16.04 1.01 -32.38
N ALA A 256 -15.67 0.20 -33.38
CA ALA A 256 -16.39 0.11 -34.65
C ALA A 256 -17.74 -0.61 -34.50
N ALA A 257 -17.81 -1.66 -33.68
CA ALA A 257 -19.03 -2.40 -33.41
C ALA A 257 -20.01 -1.61 -32.51
N ASN A 258 -19.48 -0.92 -31.50
CA ASN A 258 -20.21 -0.07 -30.58
C ASN A 258 -19.31 1.13 -30.22
N PRO A 259 -19.58 2.37 -30.68
CA PRO A 259 -18.77 3.55 -30.35
C PRO A 259 -18.88 4.00 -28.87
N VAL A 260 -19.34 3.10 -27.99
CA VAL A 260 -19.43 3.27 -26.54
C VAL A 260 -18.07 2.91 -25.95
N VAL A 261 -17.38 3.92 -25.47
CA VAL A 261 -16.19 3.74 -24.64
C VAL A 261 -16.70 3.63 -23.19
N TYR A 262 -16.58 2.44 -22.60
CA TYR A 262 -17.15 2.06 -21.29
C TYR A 262 -16.92 3.11 -20.19
N GLY A 263 -17.89 3.31 -19.29
CA GLY A 263 -17.67 4.01 -18.01
C GLY A 263 -18.88 4.73 -17.37
N GLY A 264 -19.32 4.26 -16.21
CA GLY A 264 -20.22 4.95 -15.27
C GLY A 264 -21.74 4.67 -15.44
N LYS A 265 -22.50 4.74 -14.33
CA LYS A 265 -23.98 4.55 -14.31
C LYS A 265 -24.71 5.36 -15.38
N ASP A 266 -24.22 6.55 -15.70
CA ASP A 266 -24.82 7.46 -16.68
C ASP A 266 -24.63 6.97 -18.13
N ALA A 267 -23.49 6.34 -18.44
CA ALA A 267 -23.26 5.69 -19.73
C ALA A 267 -24.06 4.39 -19.85
N LEU A 268 -24.17 3.61 -18.76
CA LEU A 268 -25.01 2.39 -18.70
C LEU A 268 -26.52 2.71 -18.79
N ALA A 269 -26.99 3.80 -18.17
CA ALA A 269 -28.37 4.25 -18.26
C ALA A 269 -28.71 4.83 -19.64
N LYS A 270 -27.78 5.57 -20.27
CA LYS A 270 -27.91 6.05 -21.66
C LYS A 270 -27.81 4.91 -22.67
N GLN A 271 -27.01 3.88 -22.38
CA GLN A 271 -26.96 2.62 -23.12
C GLN A 271 -28.29 1.86 -23.04
N ALA A 272 -28.91 1.76 -21.86
CA ALA A 272 -30.26 1.18 -21.70
C ALA A 272 -31.33 1.94 -22.49
N GLN A 273 -31.04 3.18 -22.92
CA GLN A 273 -31.88 4.03 -23.77
C GLN A 273 -31.41 4.08 -25.24
N GLY A 274 -30.42 3.28 -25.64
CA GLY A 274 -29.92 3.20 -27.01
C GLY A 274 -29.11 4.40 -27.49
N GLN A 275 -28.55 5.21 -26.57
CA GLN A 275 -27.75 6.39 -26.90
C GLN A 275 -26.25 6.09 -26.85
N ALA A 276 -25.54 6.37 -27.96
CA ALA A 276 -24.08 6.31 -28.00
C ALA A 276 -23.48 7.52 -27.26
N VAL A 277 -22.63 7.27 -26.25
CA VAL A 277 -21.92 8.32 -25.50
C VAL A 277 -20.43 8.01 -25.55
N LEU A 278 -19.68 8.79 -26.33
CA LEU A 278 -18.22 8.84 -26.21
C LEU A 278 -17.87 9.60 -24.94
N ILE A 279 -17.29 8.91 -23.96
CA ILE A 279 -16.84 9.62 -22.77
C ILE A 279 -15.57 10.38 -23.12
N LYS A 280 -15.61 11.70 -22.90
CA LYS A 280 -14.50 12.58 -23.21
C LYS A 280 -13.27 12.19 -22.38
N PRO A 281 -12.10 11.90 -22.99
CA PRO A 281 -10.89 11.63 -22.23
C PRO A 281 -10.60 12.73 -21.21
N GLY A 282 -10.25 12.33 -19.99
CA GLY A 282 -9.96 13.21 -18.85
C GLY A 282 -11.18 13.77 -18.12
N SER A 283 -12.40 13.31 -18.43
CA SER A 283 -13.63 13.81 -17.78
C SER A 283 -14.08 13.00 -16.55
N PHE A 284 -13.57 11.79 -16.36
CA PHE A 284 -13.94 10.90 -15.26
C PHE A 284 -12.84 9.86 -15.02
N TYR A 285 -12.92 9.15 -13.89
CA TYR A 285 -12.03 8.04 -13.56
C TYR A 285 -12.63 6.69 -13.94
N LEU A 286 -11.83 5.83 -14.56
CA LEU A 286 -12.14 4.44 -14.85
C LEU A 286 -10.87 3.61 -14.79
N TYR A 287 -10.89 2.57 -13.96
CA TYR A 287 -9.79 1.63 -13.89
C TYR A 287 -9.58 0.96 -15.26
N ASN A 288 -8.35 0.95 -15.75
CA ASN A 288 -8.02 0.22 -16.97
C ASN A 288 -6.56 -0.25 -17.00
N ASP A 289 -6.43 -1.53 -17.28
CA ASP A 289 -5.21 -2.25 -17.59
C ASP A 289 -4.68 -1.87 -18.97
N THR A 290 -5.57 -1.71 -19.95
CA THR A 290 -5.25 -1.30 -21.32
C THR A 290 -4.35 -0.05 -21.37
N GLY A 291 -4.65 0.96 -20.55
CA GLY A 291 -3.87 2.19 -20.52
C GLY A 291 -2.45 1.98 -19.99
N TYR A 292 -2.27 1.10 -19.01
CA TYR A 292 -0.94 0.77 -18.47
C TYR A 292 -0.16 -0.20 -19.36
N ALA A 293 -0.83 -1.07 -20.11
CA ALA A 293 -0.20 -1.83 -21.19
C ALA A 293 0.38 -0.90 -22.25
N MET A 294 -0.41 0.10 -22.71
CA MET A 294 0.06 1.12 -23.65
C MET A 294 1.22 1.96 -23.10
N LEU A 295 1.19 2.32 -21.81
CA LEU A 295 2.28 3.03 -21.15
C LEU A 295 3.55 2.18 -21.08
N GLY A 296 3.43 0.91 -20.69
CA GLY A 296 4.55 -0.03 -20.67
C GLY A 296 5.20 -0.15 -22.06
N ALA A 297 4.38 -0.24 -23.10
CA ALA A 297 4.88 -0.29 -24.47
C ALA A 297 5.51 1.01 -24.96
N LEU A 298 5.00 2.15 -24.50
CA LEU A 298 5.64 3.43 -24.77
C LEU A 298 7.03 3.50 -24.12
N VAL A 299 7.16 2.97 -22.90
CA VAL A 299 8.46 2.84 -22.23
C VAL A 299 9.38 1.90 -23.00
N GLU A 300 8.94 0.69 -23.35
CA GLU A 300 9.72 -0.27 -24.16
C GLU A 300 10.22 0.38 -25.46
N LYS A 301 9.32 1.01 -26.22
CA LYS A 301 9.66 1.65 -27.50
C LYS A 301 10.76 2.69 -27.33
N ILE A 302 10.59 3.63 -26.40
CA ILE A 302 11.57 4.70 -26.16
C ILE A 302 12.86 4.10 -25.60
N ALA A 303 12.77 3.11 -24.71
CA ALA A 303 13.94 2.44 -24.15
C ALA A 303 14.77 1.73 -25.22
N GLN A 304 14.11 1.04 -26.14
CA GLN A 304 14.76 0.37 -27.26
C GLN A 304 15.43 1.39 -28.20
N GLU A 305 14.75 2.51 -28.50
CA GLU A 305 15.26 3.55 -29.40
C GLU A 305 16.40 4.37 -28.82
N GLN A 306 16.37 4.67 -27.52
CA GLN A 306 17.33 5.57 -26.87
C GLN A 306 18.46 4.81 -26.16
N PHE A 307 18.20 3.60 -25.68
CA PHE A 307 19.10 2.86 -24.79
C PHE A 307 19.37 1.42 -25.23
N ASN A 308 18.68 0.92 -26.27
CA ASN A 308 18.75 -0.49 -26.68
C ASN A 308 18.46 -1.45 -25.51
N GLN A 309 17.42 -1.12 -24.74
CA GLN A 309 16.96 -1.86 -23.58
C GLN A 309 15.49 -2.28 -23.78
N SER A 310 15.15 -3.48 -23.33
CA SER A 310 13.76 -3.87 -23.07
C SER A 310 13.17 -3.07 -21.89
N TYR A 311 11.85 -3.12 -21.71
CA TYR A 311 11.14 -2.47 -20.61
C TYR A 311 11.72 -2.85 -19.25
N ILE A 312 11.97 -4.14 -19.00
CA ILE A 312 12.46 -4.60 -17.70
C ILE A 312 13.90 -4.18 -17.45
N GLU A 313 14.74 -4.16 -18.49
CA GLU A 313 16.12 -3.65 -18.39
C GLU A 313 16.11 -2.15 -18.09
N TYR A 314 15.28 -1.38 -18.79
CA TYR A 314 15.12 0.05 -18.54
C TYR A 314 14.59 0.33 -17.14
N LEU A 315 13.54 -0.37 -16.71
CA LEU A 315 12.99 -0.25 -15.35
C LEU A 315 14.07 -0.58 -14.32
N THR A 316 14.84 -1.63 -14.53
CA THR A 316 15.91 -2.05 -13.61
C THR A 316 17.03 -1.00 -13.54
N ASP A 317 17.55 -0.56 -14.67
CA ASP A 317 18.68 0.37 -14.77
C ASP A 317 18.30 1.79 -14.31
N LYS A 318 17.19 2.33 -14.83
CA LYS A 318 16.82 3.73 -14.63
C LYS A 318 15.99 3.99 -13.38
N VAL A 319 15.32 2.97 -12.83
CA VAL A 319 14.41 3.14 -11.70
C VAL A 319 14.83 2.34 -10.48
N LEU A 320 14.93 1.00 -10.60
CA LEU A 320 15.09 0.12 -9.45
C LEU A 320 16.50 0.18 -8.85
N THR A 321 17.54 0.11 -9.68
CA THR A 321 18.95 0.14 -9.23
C THR A 321 19.28 1.43 -8.46
N PRO A 322 18.87 2.64 -8.91
CA PRO A 322 19.02 3.87 -8.13
C PRO A 322 18.35 3.85 -6.75
N MET A 323 17.33 3.00 -6.55
CA MET A 323 16.65 2.82 -5.26
C MET A 323 17.27 1.69 -4.41
N GLY A 324 18.32 1.03 -4.91
CA GLY A 324 18.89 -0.17 -4.28
C GLY A 324 17.99 -1.40 -4.37
N ILE A 325 17.08 -1.44 -5.35
CA ILE A 325 16.21 -2.58 -5.63
C ILE A 325 16.85 -3.40 -6.74
N SER A 326 17.22 -4.64 -6.43
CA SER A 326 17.89 -5.56 -7.34
C SER A 326 16.92 -6.52 -8.05
N PRO A 327 17.21 -6.91 -9.30
CA PRO A 327 16.41 -7.89 -10.02
C PRO A 327 16.59 -9.31 -9.44
N PRO A 328 15.58 -10.19 -9.60
CA PRO A 328 15.72 -11.62 -9.39
C PRO A 328 16.86 -12.23 -10.23
N SER A 329 17.46 -13.30 -9.72
CA SER A 329 18.57 -14.02 -10.34
C SER A 329 18.32 -15.53 -10.29
N ALA A 330 19.13 -16.33 -10.99
CA ALA A 330 19.17 -17.78 -10.79
C ALA A 330 19.90 -18.17 -9.49
N ASN A 331 20.78 -17.31 -8.93
CA ASN A 331 21.57 -17.60 -7.71
C ASN A 331 20.86 -17.14 -6.42
N PRO A 332 20.36 -18.04 -5.56
CA PRO A 332 19.49 -17.71 -4.41
C PRO A 332 20.15 -16.90 -3.30
N ALA A 333 21.48 -16.74 -3.32
CA ALA A 333 22.23 -16.01 -2.29
C ALA A 333 22.28 -14.49 -2.48
N VAL A 334 21.73 -13.94 -3.57
CA VAL A 334 21.75 -12.50 -3.86
C VAL A 334 20.46 -11.86 -3.35
N ASN A 335 20.54 -10.66 -2.75
CA ASN A 335 19.35 -9.88 -2.41
C ASN A 335 18.52 -9.63 -3.68
N ARG A 336 17.26 -10.03 -3.70
CA ARG A 336 16.38 -10.03 -4.89
C ARG A 336 15.07 -9.37 -4.51
N MET A 337 14.59 -8.44 -5.32
CA MET A 337 13.49 -7.60 -4.87
C MET A 337 12.37 -7.45 -5.89
N VAL A 338 12.64 -7.17 -7.18
CA VAL A 338 11.58 -6.92 -8.19
C VAL A 338 12.00 -7.38 -9.58
N GLY A 339 11.16 -8.14 -10.29
CA GLY A 339 11.43 -8.62 -11.65
C GLY A 339 10.16 -8.91 -12.45
N LEU A 340 10.33 -9.34 -13.71
CA LEU A 340 9.21 -9.77 -14.55
C LEU A 340 8.88 -11.24 -14.26
N GLY A 341 7.63 -11.53 -13.90
CA GLY A 341 7.18 -12.88 -13.58
C GLY A 341 7.01 -13.77 -14.83
N ARG A 342 6.79 -15.07 -14.57
CA ARG A 342 6.48 -16.07 -15.60
C ARG A 342 5.19 -16.80 -15.27
N THR A 343 4.39 -17.13 -16.29
CA THR A 343 3.12 -17.84 -16.09
C THR A 343 3.36 -19.28 -15.63
N LEU A 344 4.27 -19.99 -16.31
CA LEU A 344 4.53 -21.40 -16.03
C LEU A 344 5.42 -21.57 -14.81
N GLU A 345 5.05 -22.51 -13.93
CA GLU A 345 5.78 -22.79 -12.69
C GLU A 345 7.25 -23.18 -12.94
N ASN A 346 7.51 -23.95 -14.00
CA ASN A 346 8.88 -24.36 -14.36
C ASN A 346 9.78 -23.22 -14.88
N GLN A 347 9.22 -22.02 -15.08
CA GLN A 347 9.94 -20.82 -15.47
C GLN A 347 10.00 -19.78 -14.34
N ALA A 348 9.34 -20.04 -13.20
CA ALA A 348 9.34 -19.17 -12.05
C ALA A 348 10.75 -19.01 -11.46
N TYR A 349 10.98 -17.89 -10.76
CA TYR A 349 12.26 -17.71 -10.07
C TYR A 349 12.42 -18.72 -8.93
N PRO A 350 13.66 -19.14 -8.56
CA PRO A 350 13.85 -20.14 -7.51
C PRO A 350 13.31 -19.77 -6.12
N THR A 351 13.07 -18.48 -5.88
CA THR A 351 12.50 -17.96 -4.61
C THR A 351 11.05 -17.53 -4.76
N GLU A 352 10.44 -17.72 -5.92
CA GLU A 352 9.03 -17.43 -6.15
C GLU A 352 8.14 -18.51 -5.52
N VAL A 353 7.02 -18.09 -4.94
CA VAL A 353 6.05 -19.02 -4.36
C VAL A 353 5.17 -19.67 -5.43
N ALA A 354 4.60 -20.82 -5.10
CA ALA A 354 3.49 -21.38 -5.87
C ALA A 354 2.19 -20.62 -5.54
N TYR A 355 1.37 -20.38 -6.56
CA TYR A 355 0.08 -19.71 -6.51
C TYR A 355 -1.07 -20.72 -6.50
N GLU A 356 -2.10 -20.38 -5.75
CA GLU A 356 -3.29 -21.20 -5.53
C GLU A 356 -4.50 -20.56 -6.22
N THR A 357 -5.52 -21.37 -6.50
CA THR A 357 -6.83 -20.91 -6.99
C THR A 357 -7.87 -21.02 -5.87
N TYR A 358 -9.03 -20.39 -6.04
CA TYR A 358 -10.10 -20.60 -5.06
C TYR A 358 -10.57 -22.06 -5.07
N PRO A 359 -10.96 -22.65 -3.92
CA PRO A 359 -11.42 -24.04 -3.88
C PRO A 359 -12.61 -24.37 -4.79
N ASP A 360 -13.41 -23.36 -5.15
CA ASP A 360 -14.56 -23.44 -6.06
C ASP A 360 -14.26 -22.95 -7.49
N GLU A 361 -13.07 -22.40 -7.72
CA GLU A 361 -12.61 -22.02 -9.05
C GLU A 361 -12.24 -23.28 -9.84
N THR A 362 -12.82 -23.40 -11.03
CA THR A 362 -12.58 -24.54 -11.90
C THR A 362 -11.42 -24.24 -12.84
N ASP A 363 -10.55 -25.24 -13.02
CA ASP A 363 -9.48 -25.18 -14.02
C ASP A 363 -10.02 -24.67 -15.35
N LYS A 364 -9.25 -23.78 -15.96
CA LYS A 364 -9.58 -23.17 -17.25
C LYS A 364 -8.71 -23.78 -18.33
N PRO A 365 -9.14 -23.71 -19.58
CA PRO A 365 -8.36 -24.31 -20.62
C PRO A 365 -6.97 -23.71 -20.79
N ASN A 366 -6.01 -24.58 -21.10
CA ASN A 366 -4.63 -24.22 -21.31
C ASN A 366 -4.45 -23.41 -22.60
N ILE A 367 -3.86 -22.22 -22.49
CA ILE A 367 -3.57 -21.34 -23.62
C ILE A 367 -2.16 -21.52 -24.21
N PHE A 368 -1.32 -22.35 -23.58
CA PHE A 368 0.01 -22.67 -24.07
C PHE A 368 -0.07 -23.76 -25.15
N PRO A 369 0.79 -23.70 -26.19
CA PRO A 369 0.75 -24.61 -27.32
C PRO A 369 1.26 -25.98 -26.87
N ASP A 370 0.79 -27.01 -27.54
CA ASP A 370 1.46 -28.30 -27.48
C ASP A 370 2.77 -28.16 -28.26
N PRO A 371 3.94 -28.39 -27.62
CA PRO A 371 5.23 -28.28 -28.32
C PRO A 371 5.37 -29.27 -29.48
N ASN A 372 4.47 -30.24 -29.60
CA ASN A 372 4.46 -31.24 -30.68
C ASN A 372 3.50 -30.90 -31.83
N LYS A 373 2.72 -29.81 -31.75
CA LYS A 373 1.71 -29.44 -32.75
C LYS A 373 2.05 -28.16 -33.49
N ASN A 374 1.72 -28.09 -34.78
CA ASN A 374 1.86 -26.90 -35.62
C ASN A 374 0.55 -26.09 -35.69
N LEU A 375 0.62 -24.80 -35.33
CA LEU A 375 -0.50 -23.84 -35.36
C LEU A 375 -1.23 -23.75 -36.71
N GLN A 376 -0.56 -23.99 -37.84
CA GLN A 376 -1.16 -23.89 -39.18
C GLN A 376 -1.78 -25.20 -39.69
N SER A 377 -1.32 -26.36 -39.22
CA SER A 377 -1.75 -27.67 -39.75
C SER A 377 -2.44 -28.59 -38.75
N ASP A 378 -2.26 -28.37 -37.46
CA ASP A 378 -2.58 -29.35 -36.40
C ASP A 378 -3.60 -28.77 -35.40
N ALA A 379 -4.63 -28.09 -35.88
CA ALA A 379 -5.70 -27.59 -35.00
C ALA A 379 -6.45 -28.75 -34.32
N PRO A 380 -6.64 -28.73 -32.99
CA PRO A 380 -6.20 -27.68 -32.05
C PRO A 380 -4.71 -27.76 -31.69
N PHE A 381 -3.99 -26.63 -31.74
CA PHE A 381 -2.53 -26.55 -31.54
C PHE A 381 -2.08 -26.56 -30.07
N TYR A 382 -3.03 -26.57 -29.14
CA TYR A 382 -2.82 -26.71 -27.69
C TYR A 382 -2.99 -28.17 -27.25
N PRO A 383 -2.58 -28.53 -26.01
CA PRO A 383 -2.76 -29.87 -25.48
C PRO A 383 -4.25 -30.22 -25.38
N THR A 384 -4.62 -31.38 -25.90
CA THR A 384 -5.97 -31.95 -25.79
C THR A 384 -5.96 -33.30 -25.09
N ASP A 385 -7.07 -33.65 -24.46
CA ASP A 385 -7.27 -34.98 -23.89
C ASP A 385 -7.66 -36.01 -24.97
N GLN A 386 -8.07 -37.19 -24.52
CA GLN A 386 -8.40 -38.35 -25.37
C GLN A 386 -9.63 -38.11 -26.25
N ASP A 387 -10.48 -37.15 -25.87
CA ASP A 387 -11.74 -36.80 -26.52
C ASP A 387 -11.61 -35.47 -27.32
N ASP A 388 -10.37 -35.08 -27.64
CA ASP A 388 -10.01 -33.82 -28.30
C ASP A 388 -10.49 -32.56 -27.56
N GLN A 389 -10.74 -32.65 -26.25
CA GLN A 389 -11.09 -31.48 -25.44
C GLN A 389 -9.83 -30.77 -24.94
N PRO A 390 -9.83 -29.42 -24.82
CA PRO A 390 -8.69 -28.69 -24.27
C PRO A 390 -8.34 -29.17 -22.87
N ILE A 391 -7.05 -29.48 -22.63
CA ILE A 391 -6.57 -29.76 -21.28
C ILE A 391 -6.78 -28.51 -20.43
N LYS A 392 -7.44 -28.67 -19.29
CA LYS A 392 -7.66 -27.59 -18.32
C LYS A 392 -6.55 -27.60 -17.28
N VAL A 393 -6.11 -26.41 -16.90
CA VAL A 393 -5.08 -26.15 -15.89
C VAL A 393 -5.53 -25.00 -14.98
N PRO A 394 -4.96 -24.86 -13.78
CA PRO A 394 -5.32 -23.74 -12.90
C PRO A 394 -5.02 -22.40 -13.57
N MET A 395 -5.88 -21.40 -13.34
CA MET A 395 -5.76 -20.09 -13.98
C MET A 395 -4.37 -19.45 -13.83
N PRO A 396 -3.74 -19.43 -12.64
CA PRO A 396 -2.41 -18.83 -12.47
C PRO A 396 -1.31 -19.45 -13.33
N TYR A 397 -1.52 -20.64 -13.88
CA TYR A 397 -0.53 -21.43 -14.64
C TYR A 397 -0.91 -21.64 -16.11
N GLY A 398 -1.71 -20.73 -16.67
CA GLY A 398 -2.04 -20.76 -18.10
C GLY A 398 -3.47 -21.15 -18.42
N GLY A 399 -4.34 -21.25 -17.41
CA GLY A 399 -5.78 -21.42 -17.62
C GLY A 399 -6.40 -20.07 -17.98
N ASP A 400 -6.64 -19.79 -19.26
CA ASP A 400 -7.13 -18.48 -19.75
C ASP A 400 -6.33 -17.24 -19.22
N PHE A 401 -5.05 -17.40 -18.88
CA PHE A 401 -4.24 -16.34 -18.26
C PHE A 401 -2.78 -16.37 -18.73
N PHE A 402 -2.23 -15.20 -19.08
CA PHE A 402 -0.85 -15.05 -19.58
C PHE A 402 -0.15 -13.85 -18.92
N LEU A 403 0.54 -14.10 -17.81
CA LEU A 403 1.16 -13.07 -16.98
C LEU A 403 2.12 -12.15 -17.73
N GLU A 404 2.92 -12.69 -18.66
CA GLU A 404 3.95 -11.95 -19.39
C GLU A 404 3.35 -10.85 -20.27
N SER A 405 2.07 -10.95 -20.63
CA SER A 405 1.40 -9.87 -21.35
C SER A 405 1.02 -8.66 -20.49
N HIS A 406 1.04 -8.83 -19.17
CA HIS A 406 0.75 -7.78 -18.22
C HIS A 406 2.03 -7.00 -17.83
N PHE A 407 3.11 -7.03 -18.63
CA PHE A 407 4.43 -6.48 -18.26
C PHE A 407 4.40 -5.02 -17.73
N GLY A 408 3.52 -4.16 -18.26
CA GLY A 408 3.35 -2.76 -17.83
C GLY A 408 2.31 -2.55 -16.72
N GLU A 409 1.51 -3.57 -16.40
CA GLU A 409 0.24 -3.36 -15.70
C GLU A 409 -0.10 -4.41 -14.63
N GLY A 410 0.50 -5.61 -14.67
CA GLY A 410 0.26 -6.67 -13.69
C GLY A 410 1.35 -7.76 -13.56
N GLY A 411 2.34 -7.77 -14.45
CA GLY A 411 3.22 -8.91 -14.70
C GLY A 411 4.49 -8.98 -13.84
N LEU A 412 4.65 -8.09 -12.85
CA LEU A 412 5.85 -8.12 -11.99
C LEU A 412 5.69 -9.10 -10.84
N VAL A 413 6.83 -9.63 -10.40
CA VAL A 413 7.03 -10.29 -9.12
C VAL A 413 7.88 -9.41 -8.22
N ALA A 414 7.59 -9.41 -6.92
CA ALA A 414 8.39 -8.69 -5.94
C ALA A 414 8.38 -9.35 -4.57
N THR A 415 9.40 -9.02 -3.77
CA THR A 415 9.35 -9.23 -2.32
C THR A 415 8.62 -8.05 -1.68
N PRO A 416 7.94 -8.24 -0.52
CA PRO A 416 7.37 -7.12 0.22
C PRO A 416 8.40 -6.03 0.54
N ALA A 417 9.64 -6.41 0.84
CA ALA A 417 10.75 -5.49 1.07
C ALA A 417 11.05 -4.61 -0.16
N GLY A 418 10.97 -5.19 -1.37
CA GLY A 418 11.14 -4.48 -2.64
C GLY A 418 10.06 -3.42 -2.85
N LEU A 419 8.81 -3.78 -2.57
CA LEU A 419 7.67 -2.87 -2.66
C LEU A 419 7.78 -1.71 -1.67
N VAL A 420 8.13 -2.02 -0.41
CA VAL A 420 8.31 -1.01 0.64
C VAL A 420 9.44 -0.05 0.28
N ARG A 421 10.61 -0.57 -0.12
CA ARG A 421 11.76 0.25 -0.54
C ARG A 421 11.40 1.17 -1.70
N PHE A 422 10.59 0.70 -2.65
CA PHE A 422 10.14 1.50 -3.80
C PHE A 422 9.30 2.71 -3.37
N PHE A 423 8.25 2.50 -2.55
CA PHE A 423 7.41 3.59 -2.06
C PHE A 423 8.15 4.51 -1.09
N ASP A 424 8.97 3.94 -0.21
CA ASP A 424 9.68 4.72 0.79
C ASP A 424 10.70 5.67 0.15
N THR A 425 11.48 5.18 -0.82
CA THR A 425 12.43 6.02 -1.57
C THR A 425 11.72 7.18 -2.29
N LEU A 426 10.57 6.93 -2.92
CA LEU A 426 9.79 7.99 -3.56
C LEU A 426 9.28 9.03 -2.55
N GLY A 427 8.87 8.56 -1.37
CA GLY A 427 8.47 9.40 -0.25
C GLY A 427 9.60 10.29 0.26
N ASP A 428 10.76 9.72 0.52
CA ASP A 428 11.93 10.46 1.00
C ASP A 428 12.39 11.51 -0.02
N ILE A 429 12.33 11.22 -1.32
CA ILE A 429 12.59 12.22 -2.36
C ILE A 429 11.53 13.33 -2.33
N LEU A 430 10.25 13.01 -2.07
CA LEU A 430 9.19 14.00 -1.94
C LEU A 430 9.40 14.90 -0.71
N ASP A 431 9.92 14.36 0.38
CA ASP A 431 10.23 15.08 1.62
C ASP A 431 11.53 15.88 1.48
N GLY A 432 12.41 15.45 0.58
CA GLY A 432 13.72 16.06 0.30
C GLY A 432 14.84 15.50 1.17
N THR A 433 14.67 14.28 1.67
CA THR A 433 15.61 13.55 2.53
C THR A 433 16.45 12.53 1.76
N ALA A 434 16.05 12.17 0.54
CA ALA A 434 16.81 11.28 -0.34
C ALA A 434 16.88 11.79 -1.80
N ASP A 435 17.83 11.24 -2.53
CA ASP A 435 17.91 11.29 -3.99
C ASP A 435 17.47 9.96 -4.60
N GLY A 436 17.15 9.95 -5.90
CA GLY A 436 16.85 8.73 -6.62
C GLY A 436 16.51 8.99 -8.08
N PRO A 437 15.75 8.09 -8.73
CA PRO A 437 15.53 8.14 -10.18
C PRO A 437 14.69 9.34 -10.62
N LEU A 438 13.75 9.77 -9.77
CA LEU A 438 12.96 10.98 -9.99
C LEU A 438 13.46 12.13 -9.12
N LYS A 439 13.25 13.35 -9.59
CA LYS A 439 13.43 14.57 -8.80
C LYS A 439 12.15 14.87 -8.02
N ARG A 440 12.31 15.54 -6.88
CA ARG A 440 11.21 16.02 -6.01
C ARG A 440 10.07 16.70 -6.78
N LYS A 441 10.40 17.56 -7.76
CA LYS A 441 9.40 18.25 -8.60
C LYS A 441 8.54 17.29 -9.44
N THR A 442 9.11 16.16 -9.83
CA THR A 442 8.46 15.14 -10.65
C THR A 442 7.51 14.32 -9.80
N ILE A 443 7.95 13.89 -8.61
CA ILE A 443 7.09 13.17 -7.66
C ILE A 443 5.93 14.04 -7.19
N ARG A 444 6.17 15.33 -6.88
CA ARG A 444 5.10 16.31 -6.61
C ARG A 444 4.04 16.36 -7.71
N LYS A 445 4.44 16.20 -8.97
CA LYS A 445 3.51 16.15 -10.10
C LYS A 445 2.71 14.85 -10.13
N MET A 446 3.33 13.73 -9.77
CA MET A 446 2.67 12.42 -9.72
C MET A 446 1.59 12.36 -8.64
N VAL A 447 1.84 13.01 -7.49
CA VAL A 447 0.91 12.98 -6.36
C VAL A 447 -0.05 14.17 -6.31
N ALA A 448 0.12 15.16 -7.19
CA ALA A 448 -0.80 16.30 -7.27
C ALA A 448 -2.20 15.87 -7.70
N GLN A 449 -3.21 16.58 -7.19
CA GLN A 449 -4.57 16.49 -7.70
C GLN A 449 -4.57 16.69 -9.23
N PRO A 450 -5.30 15.86 -10.01
CA PRO A 450 -5.41 16.06 -11.45
C PRO A 450 -5.99 17.43 -11.79
N PRO A 451 -5.60 18.02 -12.93
CA PRO A 451 -6.21 19.25 -13.41
C PRO A 451 -7.65 18.99 -13.91
N ALA A 452 -8.47 20.05 -13.93
CA ALA A 452 -9.77 20.05 -14.60
C ALA A 452 -9.64 19.56 -16.08
N PRO A 453 -10.67 18.91 -16.66
CA PRO A 453 -12.05 18.79 -16.15
C PRO A 453 -12.30 17.61 -15.21
N LEU A 454 -11.27 16.84 -14.85
CA LEU A 454 -11.43 15.68 -13.98
C LEU A 454 -11.86 16.14 -12.58
N GLN A 455 -13.07 15.74 -12.18
CA GLN A 455 -13.60 16.06 -10.86
C GLN A 455 -13.03 15.11 -9.81
N VAL A 456 -12.77 15.65 -8.63
CA VAL A 456 -12.11 14.93 -7.53
C VAL A 456 -12.82 15.26 -6.23
N ASP A 457 -13.14 14.23 -5.45
CA ASP A 457 -13.53 14.42 -4.06
C ASP A 457 -12.27 14.44 -3.17
N VAL A 458 -11.88 15.64 -2.75
CA VAL A 458 -10.71 15.86 -1.91
C VAL A 458 -10.88 15.22 -0.52
N GLY A 459 -12.12 14.93 -0.07
CA GLY A 459 -12.36 14.23 1.18
C GLY A 459 -12.02 12.74 1.13
N VAL A 460 -11.96 12.15 -0.06
CA VAL A 460 -11.75 10.71 -0.28
C VAL A 460 -10.41 10.40 -0.97
N GLY A 461 -9.81 11.39 -1.64
CA GLY A 461 -8.55 11.25 -2.36
C GLY A 461 -8.73 11.12 -3.87
N TRP A 462 -7.63 10.83 -4.57
CA TRP A 462 -7.60 10.78 -6.03
C TRP A 462 -6.62 9.74 -6.56
N PHE A 463 -6.83 9.28 -7.78
CA PHE A 463 -5.78 8.57 -8.49
C PHE A 463 -4.78 9.58 -9.04
N GLY A 464 -3.55 9.53 -8.52
CA GLY A 464 -2.40 10.29 -9.02
C GLY A 464 -1.90 9.70 -10.34
N MET A 465 -0.60 9.83 -10.60
CA MET A 465 0.05 9.14 -11.72
C MET A 465 0.70 7.84 -11.24
N GLY A 466 -0.08 6.75 -11.13
CA GLY A 466 0.44 5.45 -10.69
C GLY A 466 -0.31 4.79 -9.55
N TRP A 467 -0.84 5.58 -8.61
CA TRP A 467 -1.43 5.09 -7.37
C TRP A 467 -2.45 6.07 -6.81
N GLN A 468 -3.23 5.62 -5.83
CA GLN A 468 -4.16 6.46 -5.11
C GLN A 468 -3.41 7.31 -4.08
N VAL A 469 -3.73 8.59 -4.06
CA VAL A 469 -3.18 9.61 -3.17
C VAL A 469 -4.31 10.11 -2.30
N GLN A 470 -4.01 10.29 -1.03
CA GLN A 470 -4.94 10.82 -0.06
C GLN A 470 -4.35 12.08 0.58
N PRO A 471 -5.17 13.11 0.82
CA PRO A 471 -4.74 14.30 1.52
C PRO A 471 -4.64 14.02 3.01
N GLU A 472 -3.75 14.77 3.66
CA GLU A 472 -3.64 14.78 5.10
C GLU A 472 -4.90 15.44 5.68
N THR A 473 -5.87 14.62 6.11
CA THR A 473 -7.10 15.09 6.76
C THR A 473 -7.20 14.53 8.17
N ASP A 474 -7.81 15.30 9.06
CA ASP A 474 -7.74 15.14 10.51
C ASP A 474 -8.48 13.93 11.11
N ALA A 475 -9.29 13.18 10.35
CA ALA A 475 -10.19 12.20 10.95
C ALA A 475 -10.43 10.91 10.16
N TYR A 476 -10.40 10.94 8.82
CA TYR A 476 -10.98 9.84 8.04
C TYR A 476 -10.00 8.76 7.60
N ASN A 477 -8.72 9.08 7.44
CA ASN A 477 -7.83 8.20 6.67
C ASN A 477 -6.61 7.65 7.43
N ARG A 478 -6.63 7.70 8.78
CA ARG A 478 -5.60 7.09 9.65
C ARG A 478 -4.14 7.47 9.28
N GLY A 479 -3.95 8.63 8.62
CA GLY A 479 -2.65 9.09 8.15
C GLY A 479 -2.13 8.42 6.89
N VAL A 480 -2.89 7.59 6.17
CA VAL A 480 -2.46 7.04 4.87
C VAL A 480 -2.25 8.19 3.87
N ALA A 481 -1.11 8.20 3.20
CA ALA A 481 -0.79 9.15 2.15
C ALA A 481 -0.98 8.51 0.77
N TRP A 482 -0.41 7.32 0.55
CA TRP A 482 -0.48 6.61 -0.73
C TRP A 482 -0.93 5.18 -0.53
N VAL A 483 -1.70 4.68 -1.49
CA VAL A 483 -2.11 3.27 -1.50
C VAL A 483 -2.16 2.72 -2.92
N LYS A 484 -1.74 1.47 -3.06
CA LYS A 484 -2.00 0.63 -4.23
C LYS A 484 -2.25 -0.80 -3.78
N ASN A 485 -3.16 -1.48 -4.46
CA ASN A 485 -3.33 -2.92 -4.37
C ASN A 485 -3.19 -3.57 -5.75
N GLY A 486 -3.15 -4.88 -5.77
CA GLY A 486 -3.20 -5.68 -6.99
C GLY A 486 -3.89 -7.01 -6.73
N SER A 487 -4.68 -7.43 -7.69
CA SER A 487 -5.29 -8.76 -7.77
C SER A 487 -5.16 -9.24 -9.21
N LEU A 488 -4.77 -10.50 -9.36
CA LEU A 488 -4.80 -11.30 -10.59
C LEU A 488 -5.06 -12.74 -10.16
N PRO A 489 -5.42 -13.65 -11.09
CA PRO A 489 -5.60 -15.06 -10.76
C PRO A 489 -4.45 -15.61 -9.89
N GLY A 490 -4.85 -16.12 -8.72
CA GLY A 490 -3.99 -16.73 -7.72
C GLY A 490 -2.97 -15.82 -7.03
N ASN A 491 -3.08 -14.49 -7.10
CA ASN A 491 -2.23 -13.63 -6.29
C ASN A 491 -2.88 -12.31 -5.95
N SER A 492 -2.46 -11.75 -4.82
CA SER A 492 -2.84 -10.40 -4.44
C SER A 492 -1.75 -9.70 -3.64
N ALA A 493 -1.74 -8.37 -3.72
CA ALA A 493 -0.73 -7.54 -3.06
C ALA A 493 -1.32 -6.21 -2.56
N LEU A 494 -0.75 -5.72 -1.46
CA LEU A 494 -1.08 -4.47 -0.79
C LEU A 494 0.19 -3.63 -0.62
N LEU A 495 0.09 -2.33 -0.87
CA LEU A 495 1.19 -1.38 -0.72
C LEU A 495 0.66 -0.05 -0.19
N TYR A 496 1.15 0.35 0.98
CA TYR A 496 0.69 1.52 1.71
C TYR A 496 1.87 2.38 2.15
N ARG A 497 1.71 3.71 2.06
CA ARG A 497 2.56 4.71 2.70
C ARG A 497 1.71 5.68 3.50
N TYR A 498 2.18 6.09 4.67
CA TYR A 498 1.55 7.04 5.57
C TYR A 498 2.29 8.39 5.51
N HIS A 499 1.61 9.45 5.94
CA HIS A 499 2.14 10.82 5.96
C HIS A 499 3.32 10.98 6.92
N ASP A 500 3.46 10.11 7.91
CA ASP A 500 4.60 10.10 8.84
C ASP A 500 5.84 9.38 8.28
N GLY A 501 5.78 8.88 7.04
CA GLY A 501 6.85 8.14 6.39
C GLY A 501 6.77 6.62 6.54
N THR A 502 5.88 6.10 7.40
CA THR A 502 5.69 4.66 7.56
C THR A 502 5.22 4.02 6.24
N THR A 503 5.90 2.98 5.78
CA THR A 503 5.55 2.27 4.53
C THR A 503 5.46 0.78 4.79
N TRP A 504 4.38 0.10 4.36
CA TRP A 504 4.27 -1.35 4.46
C TRP A 504 3.70 -1.97 3.19
N ALA A 505 4.04 -3.23 2.96
CA ALA A 505 3.52 -4.02 1.86
C ALA A 505 3.25 -5.47 2.27
N ALA A 506 2.18 -6.05 1.76
CA ALA A 506 1.83 -7.45 1.97
C ALA A 506 1.57 -8.15 0.64
N THR A 507 1.93 -9.43 0.55
CA THR A 507 1.72 -10.27 -0.64
C THR A 507 1.14 -11.61 -0.24
N PHE A 508 0.25 -12.14 -1.09
CA PHE A 508 -0.49 -13.37 -0.87
C PHE A 508 -0.41 -14.26 -2.10
N ASN A 509 -0.26 -15.57 -1.92
CA ASN A 509 -0.19 -16.54 -3.03
C ASN A 509 -1.57 -17.02 -3.50
N ILE A 510 -2.60 -16.23 -3.25
CA ILE A 510 -3.97 -16.41 -3.71
C ILE A 510 -4.58 -15.02 -3.89
N ASP A 511 -5.60 -14.91 -4.73
CA ASP A 511 -6.40 -13.69 -4.79
C ASP A 511 -7.33 -13.63 -3.56
N VAL A 512 -7.25 -12.55 -2.79
CA VAL A 512 -8.20 -12.24 -1.69
C VAL A 512 -8.66 -10.79 -1.73
N LEU A 513 -8.43 -10.12 -2.86
CA LEU A 513 -8.69 -8.70 -3.05
C LEU A 513 -9.63 -8.40 -4.23
N GLY A 514 -10.15 -9.44 -4.92
CA GLY A 514 -11.01 -9.30 -6.10
C GLY A 514 -12.32 -8.50 -5.91
N ASP A 515 -13.22 -8.56 -6.90
CA ASP A 515 -14.35 -7.63 -7.08
C ASP A 515 -15.64 -7.89 -6.26
N SER A 516 -15.52 -8.43 -5.03
CA SER A 516 -16.68 -8.72 -4.17
C SER A 516 -16.67 -7.91 -2.88
N GLU A 517 -17.86 -7.67 -2.31
CA GLU A 517 -17.99 -6.98 -1.01
C GLU A 517 -17.19 -7.68 0.11
N ALA A 518 -17.04 -9.01 0.06
CA ALA A 518 -16.24 -9.79 1.02
C ALA A 518 -14.74 -9.46 0.93
N TYR A 519 -14.22 -9.15 -0.26
CA TYR A 519 -12.80 -8.84 -0.47
C TYR A 519 -12.41 -7.43 0.02
N THR A 520 -13.35 -6.47 -0.04
CA THR A 520 -13.17 -5.17 0.63
C THR A 520 -13.09 -5.29 2.16
N ASP A 521 -13.69 -6.34 2.76
CA ASP A 521 -13.58 -6.62 4.20
C ASP A 521 -12.21 -7.20 4.55
N PHE A 522 -11.67 -8.12 3.76
CA PHE A 522 -10.33 -8.66 3.99
C PHE A 522 -9.28 -7.55 4.06
N GLN A 523 -9.20 -6.70 3.03
CA GLN A 523 -8.21 -5.63 2.98
C GLN A 523 -8.34 -4.65 4.15
N ARG A 524 -9.59 -4.26 4.48
CA ARG A 524 -9.88 -3.36 5.59
C ARG A 524 -9.47 -3.95 6.93
N ARG A 525 -9.76 -5.23 7.17
CA ARG A 525 -9.37 -5.95 8.39
C ARG A 525 -7.87 -6.15 8.48
N PHE A 526 -7.23 -6.53 7.37
CA PHE A 526 -5.78 -6.69 7.29
C PHE A 526 -5.08 -5.37 7.65
N GLN A 527 -5.48 -4.27 7.00
CA GLN A 527 -4.99 -2.93 7.31
C GLN A 527 -5.25 -2.57 8.77
N ALA A 528 -6.43 -2.86 9.33
CA ALA A 528 -6.73 -2.57 10.73
C ALA A 528 -5.83 -3.33 11.72
N ILE A 529 -5.48 -4.58 11.44
CA ILE A 529 -4.55 -5.36 12.26
C ILE A 529 -3.14 -4.77 12.18
N VAL A 530 -2.68 -4.42 10.97
CA VAL A 530 -1.37 -3.77 10.75
C VAL A 530 -1.32 -2.39 11.43
N ASP A 531 -2.36 -1.56 11.26
CA ASP A 531 -2.50 -0.27 11.94
C ASP A 531 -2.45 -0.43 13.46
N GLY A 532 -3.13 -1.44 14.01
CA GLY A 532 -3.12 -1.74 15.44
C GLY A 532 -1.73 -2.17 15.93
N ALA A 533 -0.95 -2.86 15.10
CA ALA A 533 0.42 -3.25 15.44
C ALA A 533 1.38 -2.06 15.48
N ILE A 534 1.24 -1.14 14.53
CA ILE A 534 2.11 0.04 14.30
C ILE A 534 1.72 1.20 15.22
N TYR A 535 0.45 1.57 15.25
CA TYR A 535 -0.08 2.79 15.89
C TYR A 535 -0.94 2.52 17.13
N GLY A 536 -1.14 1.24 17.49
CA GLY A 536 -1.92 0.89 18.67
C GLY A 536 -1.25 1.37 19.97
N PRO A 537 -2.03 1.68 21.02
CA PRO A 537 -1.49 2.01 22.34
C PRO A 537 -0.54 0.92 22.86
N ARG A 538 0.69 1.33 23.22
CA ARG A 538 1.70 0.46 23.85
C ARG A 538 2.06 0.92 25.25
N THR A 539 2.25 2.21 25.42
CA THR A 539 2.63 2.80 26.72
C THR A 539 1.63 3.88 27.09
N VAL A 540 1.16 3.85 28.34
CA VAL A 540 0.35 4.93 28.91
C VAL A 540 1.18 5.57 30.02
N GLN A 541 1.65 6.79 29.85
CA GLN A 541 2.49 7.50 30.82
C GLN A 541 1.67 8.51 31.62
N ILE A 542 1.92 8.62 32.92
CA ILE A 542 1.30 9.64 33.76
C ILE A 542 1.92 11.01 33.44
N VAL A 543 1.09 11.99 33.10
CA VAL A 543 1.53 13.37 32.83
C VAL A 543 1.22 14.28 34.01
N LYS A 544 0.04 14.16 34.62
CA LYS A 544 -0.42 15.02 35.72
C LYS A 544 -1.43 14.31 36.61
N GLY A 545 -1.57 14.79 37.85
CA GLY A 545 -2.62 14.38 38.78
C GLY A 545 -2.24 13.16 39.62
N SER A 546 -0.97 12.77 39.65
CA SER A 546 -0.50 11.70 40.53
C SER A 546 0.94 11.95 40.99
N PRO A 547 1.27 11.74 42.28
CA PRO A 547 0.35 11.44 43.38
C PRO A 547 -0.43 12.70 43.84
N GLN A 548 -1.61 12.53 44.46
CA GLN A 548 -2.38 13.62 45.09
C GLN A 548 -3.28 13.12 46.22
N ALA A 549 -3.76 14.04 47.06
CA ALA A 549 -4.60 13.75 48.22
C ALA A 549 -5.77 14.74 48.32
N THR A 550 -6.86 14.29 48.97
CA THR A 550 -8.01 15.15 49.28
C THR A 550 -8.75 14.64 50.53
N ALA A 551 -9.68 15.44 51.06
CA ALA A 551 -10.52 15.01 52.19
C ALA A 551 -11.61 14.03 51.74
N LYS A 552 -12.12 13.21 52.67
CA LYS A 552 -13.22 12.28 52.41
C LYS A 552 -14.40 12.98 51.74
N GLY A 553 -14.98 12.35 50.72
CA GLY A 553 -16.15 12.89 50.03
C GLY A 553 -15.89 14.15 49.18
N THR A 554 -14.63 14.59 49.03
CA THR A 554 -14.29 15.81 48.27
C THR A 554 -13.57 15.49 46.97
N ALA A 555 -13.57 16.45 46.04
CA ALA A 555 -12.89 16.31 44.76
C ALA A 555 -11.37 16.33 44.94
N PHE A 556 -10.67 15.57 44.11
CA PHE A 556 -9.23 15.67 43.98
C PHE A 556 -8.86 16.99 43.27
N PRO A 557 -7.82 17.71 43.74
CA PRO A 557 -7.51 19.06 43.27
C PRO A 557 -7.01 19.10 41.82
N GLU A 558 -6.40 18.02 41.32
CA GLU A 558 -5.84 17.96 39.98
C GLU A 558 -6.49 16.85 39.14
N PRO A 559 -6.81 17.08 37.85
CA PRO A 559 -7.30 16.03 36.98
C PRO A 559 -6.20 15.01 36.67
N LEU A 560 -6.59 13.75 36.52
CA LEU A 560 -5.70 12.71 36.01
C LEU A 560 -5.47 12.93 34.51
N VAL A 561 -4.20 13.00 34.10
CA VAL A 561 -3.82 13.14 32.69
C VAL A 561 -2.78 12.09 32.35
N VAL A 562 -3.03 11.36 31.27
CA VAL A 562 -2.09 10.37 30.72
C VAL A 562 -1.71 10.71 29.28
N LEU A 563 -0.52 10.28 28.86
CA LEU A 563 -0.01 10.32 27.50
C LEU A 563 0.01 8.89 26.95
N VAL A 564 -0.55 8.67 25.77
CA VAL A 564 -0.57 7.36 25.11
C VAL A 564 0.43 7.36 23.97
N LEU A 565 1.34 6.39 23.96
CA LEU A 565 2.39 6.21 22.97
C LEU A 565 2.26 4.86 22.24
N ASP A 566 2.64 4.83 20.97
CA ASP A 566 2.73 3.64 20.11
C ASP A 566 4.05 2.88 20.33
N VAL A 567 4.30 1.84 19.51
CA VAL A 567 5.49 0.98 19.60
C VAL A 567 6.79 1.68 19.21
N PHE A 568 6.70 2.79 18.46
CA PHE A 568 7.81 3.63 18.04
C PHE A 568 7.99 4.85 18.95
N GLY A 569 7.19 4.97 20.03
CA GLY A 569 7.19 6.12 20.93
C GLY A 569 6.46 7.34 20.36
N GLY A 570 5.77 7.21 19.22
CA GLY A 570 4.90 8.23 18.64
C GLY A 570 3.62 8.40 19.47
N VAL A 571 3.01 9.59 19.42
CA VAL A 571 1.78 9.87 20.17
C VAL A 571 0.56 9.24 19.48
N VAL A 572 -0.28 8.54 20.24
CA VAL A 572 -1.50 7.92 19.68
C VAL A 572 -2.66 8.91 19.76
N ARG A 573 -3.11 9.41 18.59
CA ARG A 573 -4.30 10.28 18.46
C ARG A 573 -5.59 9.46 18.43
N GLY A 574 -6.63 9.91 19.12
CA GLY A 574 -7.97 9.28 19.11
C GLY A 574 -8.08 7.95 19.87
N ALA A 575 -7.07 7.53 20.63
CA ALA A 575 -7.14 6.35 21.48
C ALA A 575 -8.19 6.54 22.59
N GLN A 576 -9.02 5.53 22.81
CA GLN A 576 -9.96 5.52 23.93
C GLN A 576 -9.24 5.11 25.20
N VAL A 577 -9.21 6.02 26.18
CA VAL A 577 -8.69 5.76 27.52
C VAL A 577 -9.84 5.55 28.49
N THR A 578 -9.84 4.42 29.18
CA THR A 578 -10.75 4.09 30.26
C THR A 578 -10.02 4.22 31.59
N PHE A 579 -10.46 5.17 32.42
CA PHE A 579 -10.03 5.31 33.81
C PHE A 579 -10.97 4.54 34.72
N THR A 580 -10.46 3.65 35.56
CA THR A 580 -11.25 2.77 36.44
C THR A 580 -10.79 2.91 37.88
N ALA A 581 -11.65 3.42 38.75
CA ALA A 581 -11.47 3.41 40.19
C ALA A 581 -12.01 2.11 40.82
N PRO A 582 -11.51 1.68 42.00
CA PRO A 582 -11.97 0.44 42.63
C PRO A 582 -13.45 0.50 43.03
N THR A 583 -14.14 -0.63 43.05
CA THR A 583 -15.57 -0.69 43.41
C THR A 583 -15.83 -0.91 44.90
N GLY A 584 -14.79 -1.18 45.70
CA GLY A 584 -14.87 -1.37 47.15
C GLY A 584 -13.60 -0.88 47.87
N GLY A 585 -13.71 -0.64 49.17
CA GLY A 585 -12.62 -0.06 49.96
C GLY A 585 -12.45 1.45 49.74
N PRO A 586 -11.28 2.01 50.07
CA PRO A 586 -10.89 3.36 49.64
C PRO A 586 -11.00 3.49 48.11
N SER A 587 -11.74 4.50 47.63
CA SER A 587 -11.98 4.69 46.19
C SER A 587 -12.42 6.13 45.85
N GLY A 588 -12.69 6.39 44.56
CA GLY A 588 -13.35 7.59 44.07
C GLY A 588 -14.30 7.31 42.90
N SER A 589 -15.03 8.33 42.47
CA SER A 589 -15.93 8.27 41.30
C SER A 589 -15.76 9.44 40.35
N PHE A 590 -15.92 9.18 39.06
CA PHE A 590 -15.96 10.14 37.98
C PHE A 590 -17.42 10.44 37.64
N LYS A 591 -17.92 11.63 37.99
CA LYS A 591 -19.35 12.00 37.81
C LYS A 591 -20.33 10.93 38.35
N GLY A 592 -19.98 10.29 39.47
CA GLY A 592 -20.80 9.25 40.11
C GLY A 592 -20.61 7.82 39.58
N GLN A 593 -19.74 7.61 38.59
CA GLN A 593 -19.39 6.28 38.07
C GLN A 593 -17.98 5.86 38.50
N ALA A 594 -17.74 4.56 38.63
CA ALA A 594 -16.40 4.04 38.90
C ALA A 594 -15.44 4.21 37.69
N THR A 595 -16.01 4.34 36.49
CA THR A 595 -15.25 4.45 35.23
C THR A 595 -15.47 5.78 34.52
N ALA A 596 -14.48 6.21 33.74
CA ALA A 596 -14.60 7.33 32.80
C ALA A 596 -13.88 7.02 31.48
N LEU A 597 -14.55 7.30 30.36
CA LEU A 597 -14.02 7.14 29.00
C LEU A 597 -13.65 8.51 28.40
N VAL A 598 -12.42 8.66 27.94
CA VAL A 598 -11.91 9.88 27.28
C VAL A 598 -11.02 9.52 26.10
N GLN A 599 -11.10 10.24 24.98
CA GLN A 599 -10.20 10.05 23.84
C GLN A 599 -8.94 10.93 23.95
N THR A 600 -7.82 10.46 23.39
CA THR A 600 -6.61 11.28 23.26
C THR A 600 -6.76 12.36 22.19
N GLY A 601 -6.23 13.55 22.46
CA GLY A 601 -6.13 14.62 21.45
C GLY A 601 -4.99 14.42 20.45
N THR A 602 -4.74 15.41 19.59
CA THR A 602 -3.62 15.42 18.62
C THR A 602 -2.23 15.31 19.27
N ASN A 603 -2.12 15.61 20.57
CA ASN A 603 -0.91 15.49 21.37
C ASN A 603 -0.80 14.16 22.14
N GLY A 604 -1.68 13.19 21.88
CA GLY A 604 -1.71 11.87 22.54
C GLY A 604 -2.17 11.90 24.00
N LYS A 605 -2.64 13.04 24.53
CA LYS A 605 -3.03 13.14 25.95
C LYS A 605 -4.53 12.93 26.14
N ALA A 606 -4.89 12.16 27.16
CA ALA A 606 -6.27 12.00 27.65
C ALA A 606 -6.41 12.58 29.06
N LYS A 607 -7.42 13.41 29.27
CA LYS A 607 -7.71 14.08 30.55
C LYS A 607 -9.01 13.55 31.15
N ALA A 608 -8.92 12.86 32.28
CA ALA A 608 -10.09 12.36 32.99
C ALA A 608 -11.00 13.50 33.49
N PRO A 609 -12.33 13.28 33.60
CA PRO A 609 -13.21 14.14 34.40
C PRO A 609 -12.74 14.25 35.86
N PRO A 610 -13.21 15.24 36.62
CA PRO A 610 -12.89 15.35 38.04
C PRO A 610 -13.24 14.08 38.82
N LEU A 611 -12.27 13.56 39.59
CA LEU A 611 -12.43 12.42 40.47
C LEU A 611 -12.85 12.90 41.87
N LYS A 612 -13.83 12.25 42.48
CA LYS A 612 -14.31 12.55 43.84
C LYS A 612 -14.06 11.37 44.77
N ALA A 613 -13.35 11.58 45.88
CA ALA A 613 -13.08 10.55 46.88
C ALA A 613 -14.37 10.05 47.56
N ASN A 614 -14.42 8.78 47.94
CA ASN A 614 -15.50 8.21 48.73
C ASN A 614 -15.36 8.53 50.24
N GLY A 615 -16.19 7.92 51.08
CA GLY A 615 -16.18 8.12 52.54
C GLY A 615 -15.13 7.29 53.30
N GLU A 616 -14.41 6.41 52.61
CA GLU A 616 -13.45 5.49 53.21
C GLU A 616 -12.04 6.06 53.22
N SER A 617 -11.28 5.79 54.28
CA SER A 617 -9.90 6.25 54.41
C SER A 617 -8.93 5.19 53.90
N GLY A 618 -8.03 5.57 53.01
CA GLY A 618 -6.90 4.76 52.61
C GLY A 618 -6.31 5.20 51.28
N THR A 619 -5.38 4.41 50.77
CA THR A 619 -4.79 4.57 49.44
C THR A 619 -5.49 3.65 48.45
N PHE A 620 -5.70 4.12 47.23
CA PHE A 620 -6.28 3.32 46.16
C PHE A 620 -5.63 3.66 44.83
N GLN A 621 -5.81 2.79 43.85
CA GLN A 621 -5.25 2.97 42.50
C GLN A 621 -6.37 3.22 41.51
N VAL A 622 -6.18 4.16 40.58
CA VAL A 622 -7.04 4.30 39.40
C VAL A 622 -6.28 3.70 38.23
N HIS A 623 -6.83 2.68 37.59
CA HIS A 623 -6.22 2.09 36.40
C HIS A 623 -6.61 2.88 35.16
N ALA A 624 -5.64 3.18 34.30
CA ALA A 624 -5.88 3.76 32.99
C ALA A 624 -5.52 2.74 31.92
N GLN A 625 -6.48 2.35 31.09
CA GLN A 625 -6.28 1.44 29.97
C GLN A 625 -6.59 2.15 28.66
N ALA A 626 -5.67 2.09 27.69
CA ALA A 626 -5.87 2.66 26.37
C ALA A 626 -6.16 1.57 25.34
N THR A 627 -7.12 1.81 24.48
CA THR A 627 -7.42 0.97 23.30
C THR A 627 -7.53 1.85 22.06
N LEU A 628 -7.17 1.32 20.90
CA LEU A 628 -7.42 2.00 19.64
C LEU A 628 -8.90 1.84 19.28
N LEU A 629 -9.61 2.93 19.02
CA LEU A 629 -10.93 2.84 18.42
C LEU A 629 -10.74 2.69 16.92
N PHE A 630 -11.17 1.55 16.38
CA PHE A 630 -11.44 1.48 14.95
C PHE A 630 -12.73 2.25 14.72
N PRO A 631 -12.73 3.37 13.95
CA PRO A 631 -14.00 3.91 13.51
C PRO A 631 -14.70 2.83 12.68
N PRO A 632 -16.01 2.61 12.86
CA PRO A 632 -16.80 1.65 12.08
C PRO A 632 -17.02 2.11 10.63
N THR A 633 -16.44 3.23 10.20
CA THR A 633 -16.69 3.76 8.87
C THR A 633 -15.91 2.96 7.81
N PRO A 634 -16.59 2.43 6.79
CA PRO A 634 -15.94 1.73 5.69
C PRO A 634 -14.94 2.66 5.01
N PHE A 635 -13.71 2.18 4.89
CA PHE A 635 -12.81 2.63 3.84
C PHE A 635 -13.47 2.26 2.52
N PHE A 636 -14.01 3.24 1.79
CA PHE A 636 -14.48 2.99 0.44
C PHE A 636 -13.24 2.93 -0.45
N TRP A 637 -12.83 1.69 -0.74
CA TRP A 637 -12.27 1.41 -2.04
C TRP A 637 -13.28 1.92 -3.06
N TYR A 638 -12.96 3.01 -3.75
CA TYR A 638 -13.28 2.97 -5.16
C TYR A 638 -12.35 1.92 -5.72
N SER A 639 -12.79 0.65 -5.79
CA SER A 639 -12.32 -0.08 -6.96
C SER A 639 -12.85 0.79 -8.10
N PHE A 640 -11.95 1.35 -8.90
CA PHE A 640 -12.39 2.12 -10.05
C PHE A 640 -13.11 1.19 -11.07
N GLU A 641 -13.26 -0.10 -10.73
CA GLU A 641 -14.17 -1.14 -11.24
C GLU A 641 -15.60 -1.09 -10.63
N SER A 642 -15.78 -0.77 -9.34
CA SER A 642 -17.08 -0.71 -8.62
C SER A 642 -17.74 0.68 -8.55
N VAL A 643 -17.28 1.65 -9.35
CA VAL A 643 -18.00 2.92 -9.59
C VAL A 643 -19.42 2.69 -10.15
N ASN A 644 -19.78 1.44 -10.42
CA ASN A 644 -21.13 1.02 -10.71
C ASN A 644 -22.09 1.02 -9.50
N ASP A 645 -21.71 1.30 -8.24
CA ASP A 645 -22.72 1.45 -7.17
C ASP A 645 -22.59 2.58 -6.13
N ALA A 646 -21.40 3.03 -5.75
CA ALA A 646 -21.24 3.81 -4.51
C ALA A 646 -21.48 5.34 -4.60
N VAL A 647 -21.75 5.95 -5.77
CA VAL A 647 -21.84 7.42 -5.89
C VAL A 647 -23.25 8.00 -5.64
N PHE A 648 -24.28 7.18 -5.36
CA PHE A 648 -25.67 7.69 -5.24
C PHE A 648 -26.47 7.23 -4.01
N GLN A 649 -25.82 6.92 -2.89
CA GLN A 649 -26.52 6.68 -1.61
C GLN A 649 -26.09 7.67 -0.50
N LEU A 650 -25.85 8.93 -0.87
CA LEU A 650 -25.83 10.04 0.09
C LEU A 650 -27.18 10.76 0.00
N GLN A 651 -28.25 10.07 0.44
CA GLN A 651 -29.46 10.77 0.87
C GLN A 651 -29.15 11.43 2.21
N VAL A 652 -29.15 12.76 2.18
CA VAL A 652 -29.16 13.63 3.35
C VAL A 652 -30.33 13.19 4.26
N ALA A 653 -30.02 12.86 5.51
CA ALA A 653 -30.95 12.92 6.64
C ALA A 653 -30.44 13.96 7.63
#